data_AF-A0A0M9VN80-F1
#
_entry.id   AF-A0A0M9VN80-F1
#
_cell.length_a   1.000
_cell.length_b   1.000
_cell.length_c   1.000
_cell.angle_alpha   90.00
_cell.angle_beta   90.00
_cell.angle_gamma   90.00
#
_symmetry.space_group_name_H-M   'P 1'
#
loop_
_entity.id
_entity.type
_entity.pdbx_description
1 polymer ?
#
loop_
_entity_poly.entity_id
_entity_poly.type
_entity_poly.pdbx_seq_one_letter_code
_entity_poly.pdbx_strand_id
1 'polypeptide(L)'
;MVGVLLRTQLRWWTWLRNVPGPPRTSWCLGNLPAFLRHNAMPVCRAWATKYGGAVRYWAMFGEPRLMLTDPLALDHVLRKQAYAYPKLRLAQRLIGGVMGEGLLVAEQAVHKRQRRALQPGLNARAVRRLHPMFTHHAEALAQHIHTIAQSHGTLVDIYALLSAATLDALGEGALGVHFRALQHVQTDPHGNASSAHPLTAALDRTLRMASRPGRWTMVLDTATLYFPWMEKIPIGLASRRFRREAQVLFDIAGDIVQQAKTRIQDEDANETHPDILATLLRANQNAHKAPASKDAGPRSVLDHATLTDAELQAQVSTLIFAGHETTATQLAWMLLFLAKDPPRQQALYDAIEAKRLAMGLQAQAQSGAPADADTRMLTVDEIESIPYVDWCIHECLRLQSAIHTTSRTPLHDDWIPLANGQYVKVHRGMIILIPLTSICTMDHMWGDDPLSFRPERWREPMPGQRLFPGHHGLAFLLGPRACIGSAFAVAEMKAFLVSLVSHFIFEWDGRPIEPKLWVVARPHDPVRGQDATTMMLLRMLPAARAARRTFSTYRPLLEQGKKVPAVGPNPLDAPTLEIVKAQWKKARLAKDSDKATLLGGILTDLQYAEKTKMQPNQKPPSIIKMIQKGIKKRTDAAKVYRNAKPAPRMDLAEKEEREIAILQELLPKP
;
A
#
# COMPACT_ATOMS: atom_id res chain seq x y z
N MET A 1 40.98 -13.69 6.71
CA MET A 1 39.50 -13.71 6.58
C MET A 1 38.83 -14.58 7.64
N VAL A 2 39.25 -15.85 7.81
CA VAL A 2 38.68 -16.78 8.81
C VAL A 2 38.81 -16.26 10.26
N GLY A 3 39.98 -15.77 10.68
CA GLY A 3 40.16 -15.23 12.04
C GLY A 3 39.33 -13.98 12.36
N VAL A 4 39.07 -13.13 11.36
CA VAL A 4 38.16 -11.97 11.51
C VAL A 4 36.74 -12.46 11.67
N LEU A 5 36.26 -13.37 10.81
CA LEU A 5 34.92 -13.95 10.92
C LEU A 5 34.73 -14.67 12.25
N LEU A 6 35.70 -15.45 12.72
CA LEU A 6 35.64 -16.14 14.02
C LEU A 6 35.57 -15.15 15.18
N ARG A 7 36.37 -14.08 15.15
CA ARG A 7 36.34 -13.00 16.15
C ARG A 7 35.02 -12.22 16.14
N THR A 8 34.45 -11.98 14.96
CA THR A 8 33.13 -11.33 14.82
C THR A 8 32.01 -12.24 15.33
N GLN A 9 32.07 -13.54 15.03
CA GLN A 9 31.14 -14.55 15.54
C GLN A 9 31.22 -14.68 17.07
N LEU A 10 32.42 -14.74 17.64
CA LEU A 10 32.61 -14.75 19.10
C LEU A 10 32.04 -13.48 19.75
N ARG A 11 32.20 -12.31 19.12
CA ARG A 11 31.57 -11.06 19.58
C ARG A 11 30.05 -11.13 19.53
N TRP A 12 29.49 -11.62 18.42
CA TRP A 12 28.05 -11.81 18.24
C TRP A 12 27.42 -12.71 19.31
N TRP A 13 28.16 -13.67 19.86
CA TRP A 13 27.68 -14.51 20.95
C TRP A 13 27.56 -13.78 22.29
N THR A 14 28.30 -12.69 22.47
CA THR A 14 28.26 -11.86 23.69
C THR A 14 27.23 -10.73 23.60
N TRP A 15 26.87 -10.30 22.39
CA TRP A 15 25.98 -9.16 22.18
C TRP A 15 24.52 -9.53 22.39
N LEU A 16 23.78 -8.63 23.05
CA LEU A 16 22.36 -8.79 23.37
C LEU A 16 22.04 -10.11 24.11
N ARG A 17 23.03 -10.74 24.77
CA ARG A 17 22.86 -12.03 25.46
C ARG A 17 21.74 -11.99 26.50
N ASN A 18 21.60 -10.86 27.18
CA ASN A 18 20.60 -10.63 28.23
C ASN A 18 19.27 -10.08 27.68
N VAL A 19 19.17 -9.85 26.37
CA VAL A 19 17.94 -9.37 25.75
C VAL A 19 17.11 -10.57 25.30
N PRO A 20 15.83 -10.66 25.73
CA PRO A 20 14.96 -11.76 25.36
C PRO A 20 14.65 -11.76 23.86
N GLY A 21 14.31 -12.92 23.31
CA GLY A 21 13.89 -13.01 21.92
C GLY A 21 13.81 -14.43 21.38
N PRO A 22 13.30 -14.60 20.15
CA PRO A 22 13.05 -15.90 19.58
C PRO A 22 14.34 -16.73 19.40
N PRO A 23 14.21 -18.07 19.45
CA PRO A 23 15.30 -18.94 19.05
C PRO A 23 15.61 -18.78 17.55
N ARG A 24 16.84 -19.16 17.15
CA ARG A 24 17.25 -19.19 15.74
C ARG A 24 16.41 -20.24 14.99
N THR A 25 15.68 -19.82 13.95
CA THR A 25 14.91 -20.76 13.11
C THR A 25 15.77 -21.45 12.04
N SER A 26 16.89 -20.83 11.65
CA SER A 26 17.84 -21.37 10.69
C SER A 26 19.26 -21.01 11.13
N TRP A 27 20.20 -21.92 10.90
CA TRP A 27 21.62 -21.68 11.20
C TRP A 27 22.22 -20.57 10.31
N CYS A 28 21.96 -20.61 9.00
CA CYS A 28 22.50 -19.64 8.06
C CYS A 28 21.64 -18.38 7.92
N LEU A 29 20.31 -18.53 7.86
CA LEU A 29 19.38 -17.41 7.61
C LEU A 29 18.84 -16.76 8.90
N GLY A 30 19.21 -17.27 10.07
CA GLY A 30 18.69 -16.76 11.35
C GLY A 30 17.17 -16.86 11.42
N ASN A 31 16.51 -15.73 11.66
CA ASN A 31 15.06 -15.55 11.67
C ASN A 31 14.49 -14.97 10.36
N LEU A 32 15.32 -14.75 9.32
CA LEU A 32 14.86 -14.27 8.02
C LEU A 32 13.70 -15.10 7.43
N PRO A 33 13.64 -16.45 7.59
CA PRO A 33 12.50 -17.23 7.10
C PRO A 33 11.14 -16.80 7.68
N ALA A 34 11.10 -16.25 8.90
CA ALA A 34 9.86 -15.74 9.49
C ALA A 34 9.35 -14.50 8.75
N PHE A 35 10.25 -13.64 8.26
CA PHE A 35 9.93 -12.45 7.47
C PHE A 35 9.67 -12.75 5.99
N LEU A 36 10.20 -13.88 5.49
CA LEU A 36 10.00 -14.33 4.09
C LEU A 36 8.72 -15.11 3.86
N ARG A 37 8.20 -15.78 4.90
CA ARG A 37 7.02 -16.67 4.81
C ARG A 37 5.73 -15.98 5.25
N HIS A 38 5.83 -14.90 6.02
CA HIS A 38 4.69 -14.19 6.59
C HIS A 38 4.88 -12.69 6.43
N ASN A 39 3.77 -11.95 6.45
CA ASN A 39 3.78 -10.52 6.71
C ASN A 39 4.63 -10.23 7.97
N ALA A 40 5.61 -9.34 7.86
CA ALA A 40 6.54 -9.03 8.95
C ALA A 40 5.84 -8.41 10.18
N MET A 41 4.71 -7.74 9.99
CA MET A 41 4.05 -6.97 11.04
C MET A 41 3.42 -7.85 12.14
N PRO A 42 2.66 -8.92 11.81
CA PRO A 42 2.24 -9.93 12.78
C PRO A 42 3.41 -10.56 13.54
N VAL A 43 4.52 -10.86 12.85
CA VAL A 43 5.71 -11.48 13.48
C VAL A 43 6.33 -10.52 14.50
N CYS A 44 6.58 -9.27 14.11
CA CYS A 44 7.11 -8.24 14.99
C CYS A 44 6.20 -7.99 16.19
N ARG A 45 4.87 -7.95 15.99
CA ARG A 45 3.92 -7.79 17.11
C ARG A 45 3.97 -8.98 18.05
N ALA A 46 3.87 -10.20 17.54
CA ALA A 46 3.91 -11.41 18.37
C ALA A 46 5.19 -11.50 19.20
N TRP A 47 6.32 -11.09 18.63
CA TRP A 47 7.59 -11.02 19.36
C TRP A 47 7.59 -9.93 20.43
N ALA A 48 7.07 -8.74 20.14
CA ALA A 48 6.96 -7.67 21.14
C ALA A 48 6.02 -8.05 22.29
N THR A 49 4.88 -8.68 21.99
CA THR A 49 3.94 -9.17 23.01
C THR A 49 4.58 -10.25 23.90
N LYS A 50 5.38 -11.15 23.32
CA LYS A 50 5.98 -12.27 24.05
C LYS A 50 7.24 -11.89 24.84
N TYR A 51 8.09 -11.02 24.30
CA TYR A 51 9.43 -10.75 24.83
C TYR A 51 9.58 -9.32 25.38
N GLY A 52 8.59 -8.46 25.21
CA GLY A 52 8.60 -7.07 25.68
C GLY A 52 9.12 -6.07 24.64
N GLY A 53 9.43 -4.86 25.12
CA GLY A 53 9.73 -3.69 24.27
C GLY A 53 11.11 -3.67 23.59
N ALA A 54 11.99 -4.61 23.94
CA ALA A 54 13.29 -4.80 23.31
C ALA A 54 13.53 -6.29 23.05
N VAL A 55 13.68 -6.65 21.77
CA VAL A 55 13.74 -8.05 21.36
C VAL A 55 15.00 -8.32 20.53
N ARG A 56 15.78 -9.33 20.93
CA ARG A 56 16.90 -9.84 20.15
C ARG A 56 16.39 -10.85 19.12
N TYR A 57 16.64 -10.59 17.85
CA TYR A 57 16.44 -11.57 16.77
C TYR A 57 17.74 -11.82 16.02
N TRP A 58 17.79 -12.89 15.24
CA TRP A 58 18.99 -13.31 14.53
C TRP A 58 18.85 -13.02 13.04
N ALA A 59 19.83 -12.35 12.46
CA ALA A 59 19.97 -12.18 11.02
C ALA A 59 20.87 -13.27 10.43
N MET A 60 21.33 -13.07 9.19
CA MET A 60 22.18 -14.05 8.51
C MET A 60 23.48 -14.28 9.27
N PHE A 61 24.00 -15.50 9.16
CA PHE A 61 25.21 -15.96 9.83
C PHE A 61 25.17 -15.84 11.37
N GLY A 62 23.99 -15.70 11.96
CA GLY A 62 23.85 -15.58 13.42
C GLY A 62 24.20 -14.21 13.99
N GLU A 63 24.19 -13.15 13.16
CA GLU A 63 24.30 -11.76 13.64
C GLU A 63 23.10 -11.42 14.56
N PRO A 64 23.33 -11.00 15.82
CA PRO A 64 22.25 -10.51 16.68
C PRO A 64 21.83 -9.10 16.24
N ARG A 65 20.53 -8.89 16.08
CA ARG A 65 19.92 -7.59 15.82
C ARG A 65 18.89 -7.26 16.89
N LEU A 66 18.64 -5.97 17.06
CA LEU A 66 17.71 -5.45 18.05
C LEU A 66 16.44 -4.98 17.35
N MET A 67 15.28 -5.39 17.86
CA MET A 67 13.98 -4.80 17.54
C MET A 67 13.53 -3.98 18.74
N LEU A 68 13.14 -2.72 18.51
CA LEU A 68 12.67 -1.81 19.56
C LEU A 68 11.22 -1.39 19.32
N THR A 69 10.42 -1.53 20.37
CA THR A 69 9.02 -1.07 20.44
C THR A 69 8.72 -0.32 21.75
N ASP A 70 9.66 -0.31 22.70
CA ASP A 70 9.56 0.42 23.96
C ASP A 70 9.49 1.96 23.74
N PRO A 71 8.50 2.67 24.29
CA PRO A 71 8.35 4.11 24.07
C PRO A 71 9.54 4.96 24.51
N LEU A 72 10.20 4.62 25.63
CA LEU A 72 11.34 5.36 26.15
C LEU A 72 12.58 5.14 25.28
N ALA A 73 12.76 3.89 24.81
CA ALA A 73 13.80 3.55 23.85
C ALA A 73 13.60 4.28 22.50
N LEU A 74 12.36 4.35 22.02
CA LEU A 74 12.01 5.04 20.78
C LEU A 74 12.23 6.55 20.90
N ASP A 75 11.88 7.17 22.03
CA ASP A 75 12.22 8.57 22.32
C ASP A 75 13.74 8.79 22.23
N HIS A 76 14.52 7.96 22.93
CA HIS A 76 15.97 8.05 22.93
C HIS A 76 16.54 8.01 21.51
N VAL A 77 16.16 7.00 20.72
CA VAL A 77 16.71 6.74 19.39
C VAL A 77 16.20 7.73 18.32
N LEU A 78 14.92 8.09 18.33
CA LEU A 78 14.29 8.88 17.26
C LEU A 78 14.25 10.38 17.52
N ARG A 79 14.28 10.81 18.79
CA ARG A 79 14.13 12.22 19.16
C ARG A 79 15.35 12.77 19.89
N LYS A 80 15.72 12.24 21.06
CA LYS A 80 16.84 12.78 21.87
C LYS A 80 18.19 12.63 21.19
N GLN A 81 18.48 11.43 20.66
CA GLN A 81 19.76 11.09 20.03
C GLN A 81 19.63 10.85 18.52
N ALA A 82 18.62 11.42 17.86
CA ALA A 82 18.30 11.14 16.46
C ALA A 82 19.53 11.11 15.53
N TYR A 83 20.45 12.08 15.65
CA TYR A 83 21.63 12.19 14.79
C TYR A 83 22.78 11.23 15.15
N ALA A 84 22.79 10.66 16.35
CA ALA A 84 23.70 9.57 16.73
C ALA A 84 23.29 8.21 16.13
N TYR A 85 22.06 8.13 15.62
CA TYR A 85 21.46 6.93 15.03
C TYR A 85 21.07 7.22 13.57
N PRO A 86 22.02 7.31 12.61
CA PRO A 86 21.72 7.43 11.18
C PRO A 86 20.93 6.23 10.63
N LYS A 87 20.41 6.39 9.40
CA LYS A 87 19.82 5.28 8.65
C LYS A 87 20.88 4.22 8.31
N LEU A 88 20.41 3.03 7.96
CA LEU A 88 21.27 1.96 7.48
C LEU A 88 21.98 2.39 6.17
N ARG A 89 23.30 2.23 6.10
CA ARG A 89 24.11 2.66 4.94
C ARG A 89 23.66 2.05 3.61
N LEU A 90 23.24 0.77 3.62
CA LEU A 90 22.70 0.14 2.42
C LEU A 90 21.45 0.86 1.92
N ALA A 91 20.51 1.18 2.83
CA ALA A 91 19.31 1.93 2.46
C ALA A 91 19.65 3.33 1.93
N GLN A 92 20.63 4.02 2.53
CA GLN A 92 21.09 5.32 2.04
C GLN A 92 21.66 5.24 0.61
N ARG A 93 22.50 4.24 0.32
CA ARG A 93 23.09 4.06 -1.02
C ARG A 93 22.04 3.67 -2.07
N LEU A 94 21.13 2.77 -1.71
CA LEU A 94 20.08 2.31 -2.62
C LEU A 94 19.10 3.44 -2.97
N ILE A 95 18.64 4.18 -1.96
CA ILE A 95 17.73 5.31 -2.17
C ILE A 95 18.48 6.47 -2.85
N GLY A 96 19.71 6.76 -2.44
CA GLY A 96 20.52 7.85 -2.98
C GLY A 96 20.98 7.59 -4.42
N GLY A 97 21.17 6.33 -4.80
CA GLY A 97 21.43 5.94 -6.19
C GLY A 97 20.23 6.14 -7.12
N VAL A 98 19.02 6.33 -6.58
CA VAL A 98 17.81 6.63 -7.36
C VAL A 98 17.45 8.11 -7.32
N MET A 99 17.55 8.73 -6.15
CA MET A 99 17.01 10.08 -5.91
C MET A 99 18.10 11.15 -5.76
N GLY A 100 19.37 10.78 -5.78
CA GLY A 100 20.49 11.66 -5.41
C GLY A 100 20.57 11.91 -3.90
N GLU A 101 21.45 12.85 -3.50
CA GLU A 101 21.67 13.21 -2.09
C GLU A 101 20.61 14.20 -1.55
N GLY A 102 19.34 13.79 -1.63
CA GLY A 102 18.20 14.54 -1.11
C GLY A 102 17.97 14.36 0.40
N LEU A 103 16.97 15.07 0.96
CA LEU A 103 16.68 15.06 2.40
C LEU A 103 16.44 13.64 2.96
N LEU A 104 15.86 12.76 2.13
CA LEU A 104 15.56 11.39 2.51
C LEU A 104 16.81 10.58 2.87
N VAL A 105 17.96 10.87 2.26
CA VAL A 105 19.22 10.14 2.48
C VAL A 105 20.27 10.95 3.24
N ALA A 106 20.17 12.28 3.23
CA ALA A 106 21.07 13.17 3.95
C ALA A 106 21.14 12.83 5.45
N GLU A 107 22.33 13.03 6.03
CA GLU A 107 22.59 12.75 7.45
C GLU A 107 23.23 13.95 8.17
N GLN A 108 23.12 13.95 9.49
CA GLN A 108 23.79 14.90 10.39
C GLN A 108 23.61 16.38 9.97
N ALA A 109 24.71 17.13 9.82
CA ALA A 109 24.71 18.55 9.48
C ALA A 109 24.05 18.82 8.12
N VAL A 110 24.28 17.96 7.13
CA VAL A 110 23.67 18.09 5.79
C VAL A 110 22.16 17.97 5.89
N HIS A 111 21.65 16.97 6.61
CA HIS A 111 20.20 16.83 6.85
C HIS A 111 19.62 18.05 7.56
N LYS A 112 20.28 18.57 8.61
CA LYS A 112 19.82 19.77 9.33
C LYS A 112 19.71 20.97 8.38
N ARG A 113 20.73 21.19 7.55
CA ARG A 113 20.75 22.28 6.57
C ARG A 113 19.65 22.12 5.52
N GLN A 114 19.58 20.97 4.86
CA GLN A 114 18.58 20.70 3.82
C GLN A 114 17.16 20.82 4.39
N ARG A 115 16.90 20.32 5.60
CA ARG A 115 15.60 20.45 6.27
C ARG A 115 15.24 21.92 6.51
N ARG A 116 16.19 22.72 7.00
CA ARG A 116 16.01 24.15 7.25
C ARG A 116 15.73 24.91 5.95
N ALA A 117 16.38 24.51 4.85
CA ALA A 117 16.13 25.07 3.52
C ALA A 117 14.70 24.80 3.05
N LEU A 118 14.19 23.59 3.29
CA LEU A 118 12.87 23.14 2.83
C LEU A 118 11.68 23.65 3.67
N GLN A 119 11.91 23.96 4.95
CA GLN A 119 10.85 24.27 5.91
C GLN A 119 9.92 25.45 5.52
N PRO A 120 10.39 26.55 4.88
CA PRO A 120 9.51 27.66 4.50
C PRO A 120 8.41 27.28 3.49
N GLY A 121 8.68 26.35 2.59
CA GLY A 121 7.69 25.88 1.61
C GLY A 121 6.72 24.82 2.15
N LEU A 122 7.07 24.16 3.27
CA LEU A 122 6.31 23.05 3.85
C LEU A 122 5.69 23.36 5.22
N ASN A 123 5.66 24.63 5.64
CA ASN A 123 4.98 25.02 6.86
C ASN A 123 3.45 25.02 6.69
N ALA A 124 2.71 25.03 7.81
CA ALA A 124 1.25 24.94 7.80
C ALA A 124 0.57 26.06 6.98
N ARG A 125 1.11 27.28 6.98
CA ARG A 125 0.57 28.40 6.19
C ARG A 125 0.77 28.18 4.69
N ALA A 126 1.93 27.70 4.28
CA ALA A 126 2.23 27.37 2.89
C ALA A 126 1.31 26.25 2.39
N VAL A 127 1.18 25.17 3.17
CA VAL A 127 0.31 24.03 2.84
C VAL A 127 -1.17 24.44 2.74
N ARG A 128 -1.67 25.29 3.66
CA ARG A 128 -3.08 25.76 3.58
C ARG A 128 -3.41 26.45 2.26
N ARG A 129 -2.45 27.15 1.64
CA ARG A 129 -2.65 27.80 0.32
C ARG A 129 -2.79 26.80 -0.83
N LEU A 130 -2.27 25.58 -0.66
CA LEU A 130 -2.32 24.52 -1.68
C LEU A 130 -3.65 23.75 -1.68
N HIS A 131 -4.48 23.94 -0.67
CA HIS A 131 -5.70 23.16 -0.53
C HIS A 131 -6.70 23.31 -1.70
N PRO A 132 -6.96 24.50 -2.26
CA PRO A 132 -7.83 24.61 -3.44
C PRO A 132 -7.34 23.76 -4.61
N MET A 133 -6.02 23.67 -4.80
CA MET A 133 -5.41 22.81 -5.81
C MET A 133 -5.61 21.33 -5.47
N PHE A 134 -5.43 20.90 -4.22
CA PHE A 134 -5.74 19.51 -3.85
C PHE A 134 -7.20 19.16 -4.13
N THR A 135 -8.13 20.07 -3.83
CA THR A 135 -9.55 19.85 -4.11
C THR A 135 -9.81 19.79 -5.62
N HIS A 136 -9.18 20.65 -6.41
CA HIS A 136 -9.26 20.62 -7.88
C HIS A 136 -8.82 19.25 -8.45
N HIS A 137 -7.67 18.74 -8.05
CA HIS A 137 -7.18 17.42 -8.51
C HIS A 137 -8.03 16.26 -8.00
N ALA A 138 -8.57 16.36 -6.78
CA ALA A 138 -9.51 15.39 -6.24
C ALA A 138 -10.82 15.32 -7.06
N GLU A 139 -11.37 16.48 -7.45
CA GLU A 139 -12.55 16.54 -8.31
C GLU A 139 -12.24 16.10 -9.74
N ALA A 140 -11.07 16.45 -10.29
CA ALA A 140 -10.64 15.96 -11.60
C ALA A 140 -10.56 14.42 -11.62
N LEU A 141 -10.05 13.81 -10.54
CA LEU A 141 -10.09 12.36 -10.35
C LEU A 141 -11.53 11.83 -10.29
N ALA A 142 -12.42 12.46 -9.53
CA ALA A 142 -13.81 12.05 -9.44
C ALA A 142 -14.52 12.12 -10.81
N GLN A 143 -14.30 13.19 -11.57
CA GLN A 143 -14.80 13.35 -12.94
C GLN A 143 -14.25 12.27 -13.87
N HIS A 144 -12.94 12.01 -13.82
CA HIS A 144 -12.32 10.96 -14.63
C HIS A 144 -12.92 9.58 -14.30
N ILE A 145 -13.11 9.25 -13.02
CA ILE A 145 -13.80 8.03 -12.61
C ILE A 145 -15.24 7.99 -13.14
N HIS A 146 -15.98 9.10 -13.13
CA HIS A 146 -17.32 9.16 -13.73
C HIS A 146 -17.32 8.86 -15.23
N THR A 147 -16.28 9.28 -15.97
CA THR A 147 -16.18 8.96 -17.41
C THR A 147 -15.93 7.47 -17.67
N ILE A 148 -15.17 6.80 -16.79
CA ILE A 148 -14.86 5.37 -16.89
C ILE A 148 -16.05 4.53 -16.41
N ALA A 149 -16.66 4.89 -15.29
CA ALA A 149 -17.75 4.17 -14.66
C ALA A 149 -19.12 4.53 -15.26
N GLN A 150 -19.29 4.30 -16.57
CA GLN A 150 -20.55 4.59 -17.28
C GLN A 150 -21.72 3.70 -16.83
N SER A 151 -21.43 2.54 -16.24
CA SER A 151 -22.41 1.62 -15.66
C SER A 151 -22.19 1.45 -14.14
N HIS A 152 -23.28 1.17 -13.40
CA HIS A 152 -23.20 0.88 -11.97
C HIS A 152 -22.44 -0.43 -11.74
N GLY A 153 -21.46 -0.44 -10.83
CA GLY A 153 -20.69 -1.63 -10.47
C GLY A 153 -19.44 -1.84 -11.33
N THR A 154 -18.80 -0.77 -11.78
CA THR A 154 -17.56 -0.85 -12.57
C THR A 154 -16.37 -1.20 -11.66
N LEU A 155 -15.55 -2.16 -12.08
CA LEU A 155 -14.28 -2.47 -11.42
C LEU A 155 -13.22 -1.48 -11.88
N VAL A 156 -12.51 -0.86 -10.93
CA VAL A 156 -11.48 0.14 -11.22
C VAL A 156 -10.30 -0.03 -10.27
N ASP A 157 -9.09 -0.10 -10.82
CA ASP A 157 -7.84 0.02 -10.08
C ASP A 157 -7.69 1.45 -9.53
N ILE A 158 -8.20 1.64 -8.31
CA ILE A 158 -8.26 2.97 -7.69
C ILE A 158 -6.87 3.49 -7.37
N TYR A 159 -5.90 2.62 -7.11
CA TYR A 159 -4.55 3.04 -6.74
C TYR A 159 -3.82 3.66 -7.91
N ALA A 160 -3.92 3.09 -9.11
CA ALA A 160 -3.28 3.68 -10.30
C ALA A 160 -3.83 5.08 -10.59
N LEU A 161 -5.14 5.29 -10.42
CA LEU A 161 -5.77 6.59 -10.57
C LEU A 161 -5.36 7.55 -9.45
N LEU A 162 -5.36 7.10 -8.20
CA LEU A 162 -4.88 7.88 -7.05
C LEU A 162 -3.42 8.29 -7.22
N SER A 163 -2.55 7.36 -7.64
CA SER A 163 -1.12 7.60 -7.88
C SER A 163 -0.91 8.65 -8.96
N ALA A 164 -1.68 8.60 -10.05
CA ALA A 164 -1.61 9.61 -11.10
C ALA A 164 -2.14 10.99 -10.62
N ALA A 165 -3.26 11.02 -9.90
CA ALA A 165 -3.87 12.26 -9.43
C ALA A 165 -3.05 12.93 -8.30
N THR A 166 -2.47 12.18 -7.37
CA THR A 166 -1.56 12.74 -6.34
C THR A 166 -0.22 13.17 -6.96
N LEU A 167 0.22 12.53 -8.04
CA LEU A 167 1.39 12.99 -8.79
C LEU A 167 1.11 14.34 -9.47
N ASP A 168 -0.06 14.51 -10.06
CA ASP A 168 -0.49 15.80 -10.64
C ASP A 168 -0.61 16.90 -9.58
N ALA A 169 -1.25 16.59 -8.44
CA ALA A 169 -1.35 17.52 -7.31
C ALA A 169 0.02 17.91 -6.74
N LEU A 170 0.95 16.95 -6.63
CA LEU A 170 2.32 17.22 -6.20
C LEU A 170 3.08 18.05 -7.24
N GLY A 171 2.94 17.72 -8.52
CA GLY A 171 3.57 18.47 -9.61
C GLY A 171 3.20 19.94 -9.54
N GLU A 172 1.90 20.23 -9.46
CA GLU A 172 1.40 21.60 -9.44
C GLU A 172 1.74 22.30 -8.11
N GLY A 173 1.41 21.68 -6.97
CA GLY A 173 1.56 22.32 -5.67
C GLY A 173 3.00 22.42 -5.15
N ALA A 174 3.86 21.47 -5.48
CA ALA A 174 5.23 21.43 -4.98
C ALA A 174 6.26 21.90 -6.02
N LEU A 175 6.02 21.66 -7.31
CA LEU A 175 7.01 21.90 -8.38
C LEU A 175 6.58 22.98 -9.38
N GLY A 176 5.32 23.40 -9.34
CA GLY A 176 4.72 24.28 -10.33
C GLY A 176 4.66 23.65 -11.72
N VAL A 177 4.53 22.33 -11.84
CA VAL A 177 4.52 21.60 -13.12
C VAL A 177 3.23 20.79 -13.26
N HIS A 178 2.56 20.90 -14.40
CA HIS A 178 1.41 20.05 -14.71
C HIS A 178 1.86 18.80 -15.45
N PHE A 179 1.95 17.65 -14.75
CA PHE A 179 2.32 16.38 -15.39
C PHE A 179 1.19 15.81 -16.26
N ARG A 180 -0.08 16.08 -15.90
CA ARG A 180 -1.27 15.52 -16.55
C ARG A 180 -1.26 13.98 -16.55
N ALA A 181 -0.67 13.38 -15.53
CA ALA A 181 -0.52 11.95 -15.38
C ALA A 181 -1.88 11.24 -15.42
N LEU A 182 -2.92 11.83 -14.82
CA LEU A 182 -4.28 11.27 -14.79
C LEU A 182 -4.89 11.14 -16.19
N GLN A 183 -4.67 12.11 -17.08
CA GLN A 183 -5.21 12.10 -18.45
C GLN A 183 -4.63 10.97 -19.31
N HIS A 184 -3.44 10.49 -18.95
CA HIS A 184 -2.74 9.41 -19.64
C HIS A 184 -3.01 8.03 -19.04
N VAL A 185 -3.89 7.92 -18.03
CA VAL A 185 -4.33 6.62 -17.50
C VAL A 185 -5.44 6.07 -18.37
N GLN A 186 -5.26 4.82 -18.81
CA GLN A 186 -6.26 4.05 -19.54
C GLN A 186 -6.67 2.85 -18.68
N THR A 187 -7.98 2.67 -18.52
CA THR A 187 -8.57 1.56 -17.78
C THR A 187 -9.12 0.52 -18.75
N ASP A 188 -8.74 -0.74 -18.58
CA ASP A 188 -9.25 -1.85 -19.37
C ASP A 188 -10.66 -2.30 -18.90
N PRO A 189 -11.38 -3.14 -19.68
CA PRO A 189 -12.70 -3.65 -19.27
C PRO A 189 -12.68 -4.52 -18.01
N HIS A 190 -11.51 -4.98 -17.56
CA HIS A 190 -11.33 -5.75 -16.34
C HIS A 190 -10.99 -4.87 -15.12
N GLY A 191 -10.91 -3.55 -15.32
CA GLY A 191 -10.62 -2.56 -14.30
C GLY A 191 -9.13 -2.34 -14.03
N ASN A 192 -8.22 -2.92 -14.80
CA ASN A 192 -6.80 -2.64 -14.67
C ASN A 192 -6.48 -1.30 -15.33
N ALA A 193 -5.75 -0.45 -14.63
CA ALA A 193 -5.30 0.83 -15.15
C ALA A 193 -3.83 0.74 -15.59
N SER A 194 -3.52 1.31 -16.74
CA SER A 194 -2.15 1.49 -17.24
C SER A 194 -1.94 2.93 -17.65
N SER A 195 -0.81 3.52 -17.26
CA SER A 195 -0.46 4.89 -17.63
C SER A 195 0.57 4.88 -18.75
N ALA A 196 0.33 5.69 -19.79
CA ALA A 196 1.30 5.92 -20.86
C ALA A 196 2.32 7.02 -20.53
N HIS A 197 2.17 7.72 -19.40
CA HIS A 197 3.02 8.85 -19.06
C HIS A 197 4.46 8.39 -18.73
N PRO A 198 5.52 9.01 -19.30
CA PRO A 198 6.90 8.54 -19.11
C PRO A 198 7.34 8.48 -17.64
N LEU A 199 6.95 9.46 -16.84
CA LEU A 199 7.28 9.53 -15.41
C LEU A 199 6.63 8.39 -14.61
N THR A 200 5.33 8.14 -14.81
CA THR A 200 4.61 7.06 -14.13
C THR A 200 5.11 5.70 -14.61
N ALA A 201 5.43 5.55 -15.89
CA ALA A 201 6.03 4.33 -16.43
C ALA A 201 7.41 4.03 -15.81
N ALA A 202 8.29 5.03 -15.69
CA ALA A 202 9.61 4.88 -15.06
C ALA A 202 9.49 4.59 -13.54
N LEU A 203 8.59 5.29 -12.85
CA LEU A 203 8.28 5.04 -11.44
C LEU A 203 7.74 3.62 -11.21
N ASP A 204 6.77 3.20 -12.01
CA ASP A 204 6.15 1.88 -11.87
C ASP A 204 7.15 0.77 -12.24
N ARG A 205 8.03 0.98 -13.23
CA ARG A 205 9.13 0.03 -13.52
C ARG A 205 10.13 -0.06 -12.38
N THR A 206 10.61 1.06 -11.85
CA THR A 206 11.55 1.08 -10.72
C THR A 206 10.94 0.44 -9.48
N LEU A 207 9.68 0.77 -9.18
CA LEU A 207 8.93 0.20 -8.06
C LEU A 207 8.60 -1.27 -8.26
N ARG A 208 8.25 -1.73 -9.47
CA ARG A 208 8.03 -3.17 -9.73
C ARG A 208 9.31 -3.98 -9.58
N MET A 209 10.44 -3.47 -10.08
CA MET A 209 11.75 -4.10 -9.90
C MET A 209 12.15 -4.16 -8.42
N ALA A 210 11.86 -3.09 -7.67
CA ALA A 210 12.06 -3.08 -6.23
C ALA A 210 11.11 -4.05 -5.53
N SER A 211 9.81 -4.03 -5.83
CA SER A 211 8.75 -4.67 -5.03
C SER A 211 8.52 -6.15 -5.34
N ARG A 212 9.16 -6.70 -6.38
CA ARG A 212 9.09 -8.13 -6.75
C ARG A 212 10.48 -8.76 -6.84
N PRO A 213 11.29 -8.68 -5.78
CA PRO A 213 12.56 -9.38 -5.78
C PRO A 213 12.25 -10.89 -5.80
N GLY A 214 12.90 -11.64 -6.67
CA GLY A 214 12.93 -13.10 -6.52
C GLY A 214 13.51 -13.46 -5.15
N ARG A 215 13.14 -14.62 -4.60
CA ARG A 215 13.71 -15.10 -3.31
C ARG A 215 15.24 -15.02 -3.30
N TRP A 216 15.87 -15.36 -4.43
CA TRP A 216 17.30 -15.26 -4.63
C TRP A 216 17.84 -13.82 -4.61
N THR A 217 17.13 -12.86 -5.22
CA THR A 217 17.59 -11.46 -5.19
C THR A 217 17.49 -10.87 -3.79
N MET A 218 16.44 -11.20 -3.01
CA MET A 218 16.35 -10.74 -1.61
C MET A 218 17.47 -11.33 -0.74
N VAL A 219 17.82 -12.61 -0.94
CA VAL A 219 18.96 -13.23 -0.26
C VAL A 219 20.28 -12.56 -0.67
N LEU A 220 20.49 -12.30 -1.96
CA LEU A 220 21.68 -11.61 -2.46
C LEU A 220 21.79 -10.18 -1.93
N ASP A 221 20.70 -9.41 -1.99
CA ASP A 221 20.62 -8.04 -1.45
C ASP A 221 20.93 -8.04 0.06
N THR A 222 20.36 -8.98 0.81
CA THR A 222 20.68 -9.12 2.24
C THR A 222 22.15 -9.51 2.45
N ALA A 223 22.70 -10.36 1.58
CA ALA A 223 24.08 -10.78 1.65
C ALA A 223 25.06 -9.63 1.32
N THR A 224 24.66 -8.62 0.53
CA THR A 224 25.49 -7.41 0.29
C THR A 224 25.84 -6.66 1.58
N LEU A 225 25.01 -6.76 2.63
CA LEU A 225 25.31 -6.22 3.96
C LEU A 225 26.57 -6.83 4.58
N TYR A 226 26.87 -8.09 4.27
CA TYR A 226 28.01 -8.83 4.82
C TYR A 226 29.20 -8.90 3.86
N PHE A 227 28.92 -8.86 2.55
CA PHE A 227 29.93 -8.93 1.50
C PHE A 227 29.79 -7.73 0.55
N PRO A 228 30.33 -6.55 0.91
CA PRO A 228 30.16 -5.33 0.12
C PRO A 228 30.69 -5.43 -1.32
N TRP A 229 31.61 -6.35 -1.61
CA TRP A 229 32.09 -6.56 -2.98
C TRP A 229 31.00 -7.09 -3.92
N MET A 230 29.97 -7.75 -3.38
CA MET A 230 28.82 -8.23 -4.17
C MET A 230 27.94 -7.08 -4.68
N GLU A 231 28.07 -5.87 -4.14
CA GLU A 231 27.42 -4.67 -4.68
C GLU A 231 27.85 -4.39 -6.14
N LYS A 232 29.03 -4.88 -6.56
CA LYS A 232 29.49 -4.77 -7.96
C LYS A 232 28.78 -5.74 -8.90
N ILE A 233 28.09 -6.75 -8.37
CA ILE A 233 27.35 -7.73 -9.16
C ILE A 233 26.00 -7.09 -9.55
N PRO A 234 25.69 -6.94 -10.85
CA PRO A 234 24.54 -6.16 -11.31
C PRO A 234 23.22 -6.92 -11.18
N ILE A 235 22.85 -7.33 -9.97
CA ILE A 235 21.62 -8.08 -9.65
C ILE A 235 20.69 -7.21 -8.78
N GLY A 236 19.37 -7.38 -8.93
CA GLY A 236 18.37 -6.69 -8.13
C GLY A 236 18.43 -5.16 -8.30
N LEU A 237 18.48 -4.45 -7.18
CA LEU A 237 18.60 -2.98 -7.15
C LEU A 237 19.96 -2.46 -7.65
N ALA A 238 20.97 -3.33 -7.74
CA ALA A 238 22.27 -3.00 -8.35
C ALA A 238 22.31 -3.28 -9.87
N SER A 239 21.19 -3.69 -10.49
CA SER A 239 21.13 -4.02 -11.92
C SER A 239 21.29 -2.78 -12.81
N ARG A 240 21.86 -2.98 -14.01
CA ARG A 240 21.96 -1.93 -15.04
C ARG A 240 20.57 -1.41 -15.45
N ARG A 241 19.57 -2.29 -15.46
CA ARG A 241 18.18 -1.95 -15.76
C ARG A 241 17.60 -0.98 -14.71
N PHE A 242 17.79 -1.27 -13.42
CA PHE A 242 17.32 -0.40 -12.34
C PHE A 242 17.98 0.98 -12.41
N ARG A 243 19.31 1.04 -12.58
CA ARG A 243 20.04 2.31 -12.76
C ARG A 243 19.55 3.11 -13.97
N ARG A 244 19.25 2.45 -15.09
CA ARG A 244 18.73 3.13 -16.28
C ARG A 244 17.39 3.81 -16.03
N GLU A 245 16.45 3.12 -15.40
CA GLU A 245 15.13 3.69 -15.11
C GLU A 245 15.20 4.77 -14.01
N ALA A 246 16.09 4.59 -13.03
CA ALA A 246 16.37 5.62 -12.02
C ALA A 246 16.97 6.90 -12.64
N GLN A 247 17.87 6.75 -13.62
CA GLN A 247 18.45 7.89 -14.33
C GLN A 247 17.38 8.72 -15.05
N VAL A 248 16.39 8.08 -15.68
CA VAL A 248 15.26 8.79 -16.32
C VAL A 248 14.52 9.68 -15.31
N LEU A 249 14.28 9.18 -14.09
CA LEU A 249 13.64 9.99 -13.03
C LEU A 249 14.50 11.16 -12.60
N PHE A 250 15.82 10.95 -12.51
CA PHE A 250 16.77 11.98 -12.13
C PHE A 250 16.88 13.06 -13.21
N ASP A 251 16.93 12.68 -14.49
CA ASP A 251 16.99 13.59 -15.63
C ASP A 251 15.72 14.47 -15.70
N ILE A 252 14.52 13.87 -15.55
CA ILE A 252 13.25 14.62 -15.48
C ILE A 252 13.28 15.62 -14.31
N ALA A 253 13.80 15.22 -13.15
CA ALA A 253 13.95 16.15 -12.01
C ALA A 253 14.90 17.32 -12.34
N GLY A 254 15.93 17.08 -13.15
CA GLY A 254 16.85 18.11 -13.63
C GLY A 254 16.16 19.12 -14.54
N ASP A 255 15.38 18.62 -15.50
CA ASP A 255 14.61 19.47 -16.42
C ASP A 255 13.62 20.36 -15.67
N ILE A 256 12.94 19.82 -14.65
CA ILE A 256 12.02 20.57 -13.79
C ILE A 256 12.74 21.70 -13.04
N VAL A 257 13.94 21.44 -12.50
CA VAL A 257 14.73 22.47 -11.82
C VAL A 257 15.13 23.57 -12.80
N GLN A 258 15.55 23.23 -14.02
CA GLN A 258 15.91 24.23 -15.02
C GLN A 258 14.70 25.07 -15.44
N GLN A 259 13.56 24.45 -15.70
CA GLN A 259 12.31 25.17 -16.02
C GLN A 259 11.84 26.08 -14.86
N ALA A 260 12.03 25.66 -13.61
CA ALA A 260 11.71 26.50 -12.46
C ALA A 260 12.69 27.68 -12.33
N LYS A 261 13.97 27.49 -12.64
CA LYS A 261 14.96 28.58 -12.67
C LYS A 261 14.66 29.63 -13.74
N THR A 262 14.30 29.21 -14.95
CA THR A 262 13.98 30.13 -16.04
C THR A 262 12.74 30.96 -15.71
N ARG A 263 11.67 30.33 -15.19
CA ARG A 263 10.45 31.04 -14.77
C ARG A 263 10.73 32.18 -13.78
N ILE A 264 11.53 31.91 -12.75
CA ILE A 264 11.85 32.91 -11.72
C ILE A 264 12.77 34.03 -12.26
N GLN A 265 13.51 33.79 -13.34
CA GLN A 265 14.35 34.82 -13.97
C GLN A 265 13.54 35.78 -14.84
N ASP A 266 12.49 35.29 -15.50
CA ASP A 266 11.67 36.07 -16.43
C ASP A 266 10.55 36.87 -15.71
N GLU A 267 10.27 36.58 -14.45
CA GLU A 267 9.17 37.15 -13.67
C GLU A 267 9.63 38.24 -12.67
N ASP A 268 8.72 39.17 -12.35
CA ASP A 268 8.94 40.17 -11.32
C ASP A 268 9.17 39.52 -9.94
N ALA A 269 10.19 39.99 -9.21
CA ALA A 269 10.57 39.46 -7.90
C ALA A 269 9.45 39.52 -6.84
N ASN A 270 8.37 40.26 -7.10
CA ASN A 270 7.22 40.43 -6.23
C ASN A 270 6.06 39.45 -6.49
N GLU A 271 6.05 38.68 -7.58
CA GLU A 271 4.96 37.72 -7.82
C GLU A 271 5.08 36.52 -6.87
N THR A 272 4.14 36.35 -5.95
CA THR A 272 4.12 35.19 -5.05
C THR A 272 3.59 33.95 -5.77
N HIS A 273 4.48 33.03 -6.12
CA HIS A 273 4.08 31.70 -6.56
C HIS A 273 3.65 30.84 -5.38
N PRO A 274 2.56 30.07 -5.51
CA PRO A 274 2.11 29.16 -4.47
C PRO A 274 3.03 27.94 -4.31
N ASP A 275 3.84 27.61 -5.32
CA ASP A 275 4.62 26.36 -5.32
C ASP A 275 5.88 26.40 -4.46
N ILE A 276 6.23 25.22 -3.96
CA ILE A 276 7.32 25.02 -3.01
C ILE A 276 8.67 25.28 -3.68
N LEU A 277 8.89 24.77 -4.89
CA LEU A 277 10.16 24.88 -5.60
C LEU A 277 10.54 26.33 -5.90
N ALA A 278 9.59 27.16 -6.35
CA ALA A 278 9.83 28.58 -6.57
C ALA A 278 10.22 29.31 -5.28
N THR A 279 9.53 28.99 -4.17
CA THR A 279 9.85 29.52 -2.84
C THR A 279 11.29 29.14 -2.43
N LEU A 280 11.71 27.90 -2.70
CA LEU A 280 13.06 27.42 -2.39
C LEU A 280 14.14 28.09 -3.23
N LEU A 281 13.90 28.23 -4.54
CA LEU A 281 14.85 28.86 -5.46
C LEU A 281 15.06 30.34 -5.11
N ARG A 282 13.99 31.08 -4.76
CA ARG A 282 14.10 32.47 -4.28
C ARG A 282 14.82 32.57 -2.94
N ALA A 283 14.55 31.65 -2.00
CA ALA A 283 15.27 31.60 -0.73
C ALA A 283 16.78 31.37 -0.95
N ASN A 284 17.15 30.48 -1.87
CA ASN A 284 18.54 30.28 -2.28
C ASN A 284 19.15 31.55 -2.89
N GLN A 285 18.48 32.18 -3.87
CA GLN A 285 18.96 33.41 -4.52
C GLN A 285 19.16 34.56 -3.51
N ASN A 286 18.20 34.76 -2.60
CA ASN A 286 18.28 35.80 -1.58
C ASN A 286 19.41 35.56 -0.59
N ALA A 287 19.65 34.30 -0.21
CA ALA A 287 20.79 33.94 0.62
C ALA A 287 22.13 34.22 -0.08
N HIS A 288 22.22 34.02 -1.40
CA HIS A 288 23.40 34.38 -2.19
C HIS A 288 23.59 35.90 -2.32
N LYS A 289 22.50 36.69 -2.40
CA LYS A 289 22.52 38.16 -2.52
C LYS A 289 22.77 38.91 -1.21
N ALA A 290 22.57 38.28 -0.04
CA ALA A 290 22.76 38.94 1.25
C ALA A 290 24.21 39.44 1.43
N PRO A 291 24.45 40.67 1.94
CA PRO A 291 25.79 41.23 2.10
C PRO A 291 26.62 40.43 3.11
N ALA A 292 27.94 40.33 2.86
CA ALA A 292 28.86 39.65 3.78
C ALA A 292 28.98 40.48 5.05
N SER A 293 28.56 39.90 6.18
CA SER A 293 28.99 40.40 7.48
C SER A 293 30.52 40.47 7.46
N LYS A 294 31.08 41.65 7.79
CA LYS A 294 32.52 41.90 7.75
C LYS A 294 33.34 40.98 8.68
N ASP A 295 32.68 40.26 9.58
CA ASP A 295 33.31 39.35 10.56
C ASP A 295 33.18 37.85 10.21
N ALA A 296 32.49 37.50 9.13
CA ALA A 296 32.33 36.12 8.70
C ALA A 296 33.36 35.78 7.60
N GLY A 297 34.22 34.80 7.85
CA GLY A 297 35.18 34.26 6.89
C GLY A 297 34.53 33.68 5.61
N PRO A 298 35.29 32.95 4.76
CA PRO A 298 34.76 32.39 3.52
C PRO A 298 33.51 31.54 3.80
N ARG A 299 32.38 31.98 3.25
CA ARG A 299 31.03 31.45 3.53
C ARG A 299 30.94 29.98 3.09
N SER A 300 30.69 29.08 4.04
CA SER A 300 30.39 27.69 3.74
C SER A 300 28.93 27.53 3.35
N VAL A 301 28.62 26.56 2.48
CA VAL A 301 27.24 26.12 2.21
C VAL A 301 26.53 25.72 3.52
N LEU A 302 27.25 25.41 4.60
CA LEU A 302 26.67 25.10 5.91
C LEU A 302 26.15 26.34 6.68
N ASP A 303 26.60 27.54 6.33
CA ASP A 303 26.31 28.78 7.07
C ASP A 303 24.97 29.41 6.65
N HIS A 304 24.54 29.15 5.41
CA HIS A 304 23.24 29.51 4.90
C HIS A 304 22.42 28.25 4.63
N ALA A 305 21.11 28.29 4.83
CA ALA A 305 20.22 27.18 4.51
C ALA A 305 19.98 27.07 2.99
N THR A 306 21.07 27.02 2.22
CA THR A 306 21.10 26.98 0.75
C THR A 306 21.31 25.55 0.24
N LEU A 307 20.83 25.30 -0.98
CA LEU A 307 21.01 24.03 -1.69
C LEU A 307 21.82 24.23 -2.96
N THR A 308 22.75 23.33 -3.23
CA THR A 308 23.44 23.30 -4.54
C THR A 308 22.50 22.83 -5.65
N ASP A 309 22.87 22.99 -6.91
CA ASP A 309 22.06 22.52 -8.05
C ASP A 309 21.81 21.01 -8.02
N ALA A 310 22.84 20.22 -7.71
CA ALA A 310 22.71 18.78 -7.54
C ALA A 310 21.78 18.42 -6.37
N GLU A 311 21.84 19.19 -5.28
CA GLU A 311 20.94 18.99 -4.14
C GLU A 311 19.51 19.41 -4.45
N LEU A 312 19.29 20.47 -5.23
CA LEU A 312 17.97 20.90 -5.70
C LEU A 312 17.33 19.81 -6.56
N GLN A 313 18.06 19.28 -7.55
CA GLN A 313 17.61 18.16 -8.38
C GLN A 313 17.29 16.93 -7.52
N ALA A 314 18.14 16.61 -6.54
CA ALA A 314 17.89 15.52 -5.60
C ALA A 314 16.67 15.76 -4.70
N GLN A 315 16.38 17.01 -4.31
CA GLN A 315 15.15 17.35 -3.59
C GLN A 315 13.91 17.18 -4.47
N VAL A 316 13.95 17.62 -5.73
CA VAL A 316 12.82 17.43 -6.67
C VAL A 316 12.54 15.94 -6.86
N SER A 317 13.58 15.13 -7.09
CA SER A 317 13.43 13.67 -7.17
C SER A 317 12.87 13.06 -5.87
N THR A 318 13.36 13.53 -4.71
CA THR A 318 12.85 13.11 -3.39
C THR A 318 11.37 13.48 -3.21
N LEU A 319 10.97 14.70 -3.57
CA LEU A 319 9.58 15.16 -3.45
C LEU A 319 8.66 14.33 -4.34
N ILE A 320 9.03 14.12 -5.60
CA ILE A 320 8.27 13.26 -6.53
C ILE A 320 8.09 11.90 -5.87
N PHE A 321 9.16 11.17 -5.55
CA PHE A 321 9.00 9.79 -5.06
C PHE A 321 8.34 9.69 -3.68
N ALA A 322 8.77 10.50 -2.70
CA ALA A 322 8.31 10.37 -1.33
C ALA A 322 6.90 10.94 -1.10
N GLY A 323 6.49 11.94 -1.88
CA GLY A 323 5.20 12.63 -1.71
C GLY A 323 4.03 11.84 -2.28
N HIS A 324 3.99 11.60 -3.60
CA HIS A 324 2.79 11.06 -4.24
C HIS A 324 2.54 9.58 -3.87
N GLU A 325 3.61 8.76 -3.83
CA GLU A 325 3.51 7.31 -3.69
C GLU A 325 3.01 6.90 -2.30
N THR A 326 3.46 7.62 -1.26
CA THR A 326 3.02 7.37 0.11
C THR A 326 1.57 7.84 0.31
N THR A 327 1.19 9.01 -0.22
CA THR A 327 -0.20 9.50 -0.15
C THR A 327 -1.16 8.59 -0.90
N ALA A 328 -0.84 8.21 -2.14
CA ALA A 328 -1.69 7.33 -2.95
C ALA A 328 -1.88 5.94 -2.29
N THR A 329 -0.81 5.39 -1.72
CA THR A 329 -0.88 4.13 -0.96
C THR A 329 -1.79 4.27 0.26
N GLN A 330 -1.69 5.39 1.00
CA GLN A 330 -2.52 5.61 2.18
C GLN A 330 -3.99 5.80 1.83
N LEU A 331 -4.29 6.54 0.76
CA LEU A 331 -5.65 6.70 0.24
C LEU A 331 -6.24 5.36 -0.23
N ALA A 332 -5.44 4.52 -0.90
CA ALA A 332 -5.88 3.18 -1.30
C ALA A 332 -6.23 2.30 -0.09
N TRP A 333 -5.44 2.33 0.99
CA TRP A 333 -5.80 1.65 2.24
C TRP A 333 -7.04 2.22 2.90
N MET A 334 -7.19 3.55 2.89
CA MET A 334 -8.36 4.24 3.43
C MET A 334 -9.65 3.75 2.76
N LEU A 335 -9.69 3.85 1.44
CA LEU A 335 -10.86 3.43 0.65
C LEU A 335 -11.12 1.94 0.83
N LEU A 336 -10.08 1.12 0.95
CA LEU A 336 -10.25 -0.30 1.22
C LEU A 336 -10.87 -0.58 2.60
N PHE A 337 -10.42 0.12 3.65
CA PHE A 337 -11.00 -0.05 4.99
C PHE A 337 -12.46 0.41 5.03
N LEU A 338 -12.78 1.52 4.35
CA LEU A 338 -14.15 1.99 4.20
C LEU A 338 -15.00 1.02 3.36
N ALA A 339 -14.44 0.41 2.31
CA ALA A 339 -15.15 -0.58 1.50
C ALA A 339 -15.44 -1.88 2.26
N LYS A 340 -14.58 -2.22 3.23
CA LYS A 340 -14.76 -3.34 4.16
C LYS A 340 -15.79 -3.07 5.26
N ASP A 341 -16.10 -1.80 5.52
CA ASP A 341 -16.99 -1.37 6.61
C ASP A 341 -18.02 -0.34 6.10
N PRO A 342 -19.10 -0.81 5.43
CA PRO A 342 -20.14 0.08 4.92
C PRO A 342 -20.77 1.01 5.97
N PRO A 343 -21.04 0.57 7.21
CA PRO A 343 -21.50 1.48 8.26
C PRO A 343 -20.58 2.69 8.50
N ARG A 344 -19.25 2.49 8.53
CA ARG A 344 -18.29 3.58 8.72
C ARG A 344 -18.11 4.44 7.48
N GLN A 345 -18.21 3.84 6.29
CA GLN A 345 -18.26 4.62 5.04
C GLN A 345 -19.47 5.56 5.02
N GLN A 346 -20.64 5.07 5.45
CA GLN A 346 -21.85 5.89 5.58
C GLN A 346 -21.68 6.98 6.64
N ALA A 347 -21.11 6.67 7.80
CA ALA A 347 -20.88 7.66 8.86
C ALA A 347 -19.96 8.81 8.40
N LEU A 348 -18.93 8.50 7.60
CA LEU A 348 -18.05 9.51 7.01
C LEU A 348 -18.80 10.38 6.00
N TYR A 349 -19.60 9.76 5.12
CA TYR A 349 -20.45 10.49 4.18
C TYR A 349 -21.44 11.42 4.91
N ASP A 350 -22.15 10.91 5.92
CA ASP A 350 -23.13 11.66 6.70
C ASP A 350 -22.48 12.86 7.42
N ALA A 351 -21.26 12.70 7.93
CA ALA A 351 -20.50 13.78 8.54
C ALA A 351 -20.13 14.89 7.53
N ILE A 352 -19.76 14.51 6.29
CA ILE A 352 -19.46 15.45 5.21
C ILE A 352 -20.73 16.20 4.77
N GLU A 353 -21.83 15.48 4.58
CA GLU A 353 -23.11 16.07 4.19
C GLU A 353 -23.72 16.96 5.27
N ALA A 354 -23.61 16.57 6.54
CA ALA A 354 -24.02 17.42 7.66
C ALA A 354 -23.25 18.75 7.65
N LYS A 355 -21.95 18.72 7.33
CA LYS A 355 -21.16 19.94 7.18
C LYS A 355 -21.61 20.77 5.98
N ARG A 356 -21.83 20.16 4.81
CA ARG A 356 -22.35 20.86 3.62
C ARG A 356 -23.70 21.52 3.89
N LEU A 357 -24.62 20.81 4.55
CA LEU A 357 -25.92 21.35 4.95
C LEU A 357 -25.77 22.54 5.90
N ALA A 358 -24.92 22.43 6.92
CA ALA A 358 -24.64 23.52 7.86
C ALA A 358 -24.08 24.77 7.17
N MET A 359 -23.36 24.61 6.06
CA MET A 359 -22.80 25.70 5.26
C MET A 359 -23.74 26.18 4.14
N GLY A 360 -24.97 25.65 4.05
CA GLY A 360 -25.96 26.03 3.04
C GLY A 360 -25.63 25.53 1.62
N LEU A 361 -24.81 24.48 1.49
CA LEU A 361 -24.27 23.99 0.22
C LEU A 361 -25.09 22.86 -0.40
N GLN A 362 -26.34 22.67 -0.01
CA GLN A 362 -27.22 21.76 -0.75
C GLN A 362 -27.92 22.54 -1.87
N ALA A 363 -27.90 21.98 -3.08
CA ALA A 363 -28.74 22.45 -4.16
C ALA A 363 -30.20 22.49 -3.66
N GLN A 364 -30.80 23.68 -3.65
CA GLN A 364 -32.22 23.84 -3.38
C GLN A 364 -32.98 23.00 -4.42
N ALA A 365 -33.62 21.92 -3.97
CA ALA A 365 -34.51 21.10 -4.79
C ALA A 365 -35.82 21.83 -5.20
N GLN A 366 -35.84 23.17 -5.19
CA GLN A 366 -37.04 24.00 -5.38
C GLN A 366 -37.09 24.81 -6.67
N SER A 367 -36.17 24.61 -7.60
CA SER A 367 -36.33 25.14 -8.97
C SER A 367 -35.75 24.13 -9.92
N GLY A 368 -36.47 23.82 -11.01
CA GLY A 368 -36.09 22.85 -12.05
C GLY A 368 -34.82 23.20 -12.85
N ALA A 369 -33.79 23.70 -12.20
CA ALA A 369 -32.44 23.82 -12.72
C ALA A 369 -31.78 22.42 -12.75
N PRO A 370 -30.94 22.14 -13.75
CA PRO A 370 -30.23 20.87 -13.85
C PRO A 370 -29.41 20.60 -12.58
N ALA A 371 -29.43 19.34 -12.12
CA ALA A 371 -28.81 18.87 -10.87
C ALA A 371 -27.26 18.91 -10.84
N ASP A 372 -26.65 19.61 -11.80
CA ASP A 372 -25.22 19.88 -11.94
C ASP A 372 -24.86 21.34 -11.58
N ALA A 373 -25.80 22.11 -11.00
CA ALA A 373 -25.57 23.48 -10.58
C ALA A 373 -24.59 23.57 -9.38
N ASP A 374 -23.31 23.74 -9.72
CA ASP A 374 -22.30 24.58 -9.07
C ASP A 374 -22.36 24.68 -7.53
N THR A 375 -22.49 23.53 -6.86
CA THR A 375 -22.34 23.47 -5.41
C THR A 375 -20.86 23.70 -5.09
N ARG A 376 -20.53 24.85 -4.50
CA ARG A 376 -19.15 25.15 -4.13
C ARG A 376 -18.59 24.02 -3.26
N MET A 377 -17.33 23.70 -3.48
CA MET A 377 -16.61 22.74 -2.66
C MET A 377 -16.45 23.26 -1.21
N LEU A 378 -16.27 22.33 -0.28
CA LEU A 378 -15.90 22.69 1.09
C LEU A 378 -14.50 23.33 1.10
N THR A 379 -14.38 24.44 1.80
CA THR A 379 -13.11 25.14 2.04
C THR A 379 -12.24 24.36 3.04
N VAL A 380 -10.97 24.76 3.15
CA VAL A 380 -9.99 24.15 4.07
C VAL A 380 -10.52 24.09 5.49
N ASP A 381 -10.99 25.23 6.00
CA ASP A 381 -11.44 25.37 7.39
C ASP A 381 -12.71 24.55 7.63
N GLU A 382 -13.57 24.44 6.60
CA GLU A 382 -14.76 23.60 6.67
C GLU A 382 -14.41 22.12 6.73
N ILE A 383 -13.44 21.64 5.94
CA ILE A 383 -12.97 20.25 5.98
C ILE A 383 -12.24 19.95 7.31
N GLU A 384 -11.37 20.86 7.77
CA GLU A 384 -10.68 20.73 9.06
C GLU A 384 -11.65 20.66 10.24
N SER A 385 -12.85 21.24 10.11
CA SER A 385 -13.88 21.19 11.15
C SER A 385 -14.69 19.90 11.21
N ILE A 386 -14.42 18.90 10.36
CA ILE A 386 -15.14 17.60 10.35
C ILE A 386 -14.28 16.56 11.09
N PRO A 387 -14.52 16.29 12.39
CA PRO A 387 -13.63 15.44 13.19
C PRO A 387 -13.55 14.01 12.65
N TYR A 388 -14.65 13.51 12.09
CA TYR A 388 -14.70 12.14 11.57
C TYR A 388 -13.76 11.92 10.37
N VAL A 389 -13.50 12.95 9.55
CA VAL A 389 -12.49 12.88 8.46
C VAL A 389 -11.10 12.66 9.05
N ASP A 390 -10.74 13.44 10.07
CA ASP A 390 -9.47 13.30 10.79
C ASP A 390 -9.35 11.91 11.45
N TRP A 391 -10.41 11.46 12.11
CA TRP A 391 -10.46 10.16 12.76
C TRP A 391 -10.23 9.00 11.79
N CYS A 392 -10.85 9.06 10.60
CA CYS A 392 -10.60 8.07 9.55
C CYS A 392 -9.12 8.06 9.14
N ILE A 393 -8.54 9.24 8.84
CA ILE A 393 -7.13 9.41 8.45
C ILE A 393 -6.18 8.85 9.51
N HIS A 394 -6.37 9.25 10.77
CA HIS A 394 -5.55 8.79 11.87
C HIS A 394 -5.68 7.28 12.10
N GLU A 395 -6.88 6.72 12.01
CA GLU A 395 -7.09 5.29 12.18
C GLU A 395 -6.47 4.47 11.05
N CYS A 396 -6.55 4.95 9.81
CA CYS A 396 -5.90 4.30 8.67
C CYS A 396 -4.37 4.33 8.82
N LEU A 397 -3.79 5.49 9.14
CA LEU A 397 -2.35 5.64 9.37
C LEU A 397 -1.84 4.75 10.52
N ARG A 398 -2.66 4.57 11.55
CA ARG A 398 -2.37 3.70 12.68
C ARG A 398 -2.40 2.22 12.29
N LEU A 399 -3.48 1.80 11.64
CA LEU A 399 -3.73 0.39 11.32
C LEU A 399 -2.80 -0.12 10.21
N GLN A 400 -2.59 0.69 9.18
CA GLN A 400 -1.72 0.38 8.05
C GLN A 400 -1.13 1.66 7.45
N SER A 401 0.10 1.96 7.84
CA SER A 401 0.89 3.05 7.26
C SER A 401 1.58 2.62 5.97
N ALA A 402 1.74 3.54 5.02
CA ALA A 402 2.54 3.30 3.83
C ALA A 402 3.98 2.88 4.19
N ILE A 403 4.60 3.57 5.15
CA ILE A 403 5.90 3.16 5.73
C ILE A 403 5.66 2.35 7.00
N HIS A 404 5.97 1.06 6.96
CA HIS A 404 5.61 0.11 8.02
C HIS A 404 6.75 -0.18 9.01
N THR A 405 8.01 0.03 8.60
CA THR A 405 9.21 -0.14 9.42
C THR A 405 10.21 0.97 9.17
N THR A 406 11.10 1.19 10.13
CA THR A 406 12.31 1.98 9.92
C THR A 406 13.50 1.31 10.61
N SER A 407 14.71 1.58 10.14
CA SER A 407 15.94 1.02 10.74
C SER A 407 16.95 2.10 11.08
N ARG A 408 17.71 1.89 12.15
CA ARG A 408 18.72 2.82 12.67
C ARG A 408 20.01 2.09 12.97
N THR A 409 21.12 2.82 12.92
CA THR A 409 22.46 2.27 13.17
C THR A 409 23.25 3.21 14.07
N PRO A 410 23.60 2.84 15.31
CA PRO A 410 24.36 3.71 16.22
C PRO A 410 25.74 4.07 15.65
N LEU A 411 26.15 5.32 15.80
CA LEU A 411 27.51 5.80 15.43
C LEU A 411 28.57 5.43 16.47
N HIS A 412 28.16 5.26 17.72
CA HIS A 412 28.98 4.88 18.86
C HIS A 412 28.24 3.84 19.71
N ASP A 413 28.96 3.19 20.62
CA ASP A 413 28.35 2.33 21.63
C ASP A 413 27.50 3.18 22.57
N ASP A 414 26.31 2.71 22.91
CA ASP A 414 25.34 3.46 23.71
C ASP A 414 24.49 2.52 24.58
N TRP A 415 23.90 3.07 25.64
CA TRP A 415 22.96 2.37 26.52
C TRP A 415 21.57 2.97 26.36
N ILE A 416 20.69 2.21 25.71
CA ILE A 416 19.32 2.65 25.45
C ILE A 416 18.45 2.35 26.68
N PRO A 417 17.81 3.36 27.29
CA PRO A 417 16.91 3.14 28.43
C PRO A 417 15.59 2.51 27.97
N LEU A 418 15.03 1.63 28.80
CA LEU A 418 13.70 1.02 28.62
C LEU A 418 12.74 1.51 29.72
N ALA A 419 11.43 1.47 29.44
CA ALA A 419 10.41 1.93 30.39
C ALA A 419 10.36 1.11 31.71
N ASN A 420 10.90 -0.11 31.70
CA ASN A 420 11.01 -0.98 32.88
C ASN A 420 12.24 -0.66 33.77
N GLY A 421 12.98 0.42 33.49
CA GLY A 421 14.17 0.83 34.23
C GLY A 421 15.46 0.10 33.84
N GLN A 422 15.40 -0.86 32.92
CA GLN A 422 16.57 -1.55 32.40
C GLN A 422 17.22 -0.77 31.24
N TYR A 423 18.44 -1.17 30.88
CA TYR A 423 19.16 -0.60 29.75
C TYR A 423 19.61 -1.71 28.78
N VAL A 424 19.58 -1.41 27.49
CA VAL A 424 20.10 -2.28 26.43
C VAL A 424 21.36 -1.66 25.85
N LYS A 425 22.48 -2.38 25.99
CA LYS A 425 23.74 -1.98 25.36
C LYS A 425 23.67 -2.24 23.86
N VAL A 426 23.87 -1.19 23.07
CA VAL A 426 24.06 -1.28 21.62
C VAL A 426 25.49 -0.90 21.27
N HIS A 427 26.03 -1.49 20.20
CA HIS A 427 27.35 -1.16 19.71
C HIS A 427 27.26 -0.34 18.41
N ARG A 428 28.33 0.37 18.10
CA ARG A 428 28.50 1.04 16.81
C ARG A 428 28.21 0.07 15.66
N GLY A 429 27.37 0.48 14.72
CA GLY A 429 27.05 -0.33 13.54
C GLY A 429 25.94 -1.36 13.74
N MET A 430 25.41 -1.57 14.96
CA MET A 430 24.29 -2.49 15.19
C MET A 430 23.05 -2.05 14.40
N ILE A 431 22.36 -2.99 13.75
CA ILE A 431 21.08 -2.70 13.09
C ILE A 431 19.94 -2.81 14.10
N ILE A 432 19.24 -1.68 14.27
CA ILE A 432 18.06 -1.56 15.12
C ILE A 432 16.83 -1.45 14.22
N LEU A 433 15.91 -2.41 14.32
CA LEU A 433 14.62 -2.43 13.62
C LEU A 433 13.53 -1.79 14.50
N ILE A 434 12.74 -0.91 13.91
CA ILE A 434 11.59 -0.25 14.55
C ILE A 434 10.34 -0.54 13.70
N PRO A 435 9.47 -1.48 14.13
CA PRO A 435 8.27 -1.85 13.38
C PRO A 435 7.10 -0.92 13.72
N LEU A 436 7.00 0.17 12.96
CA LEU A 436 6.04 1.27 13.18
C LEU A 436 4.58 0.76 13.24
N THR A 437 4.14 0.02 12.24
CA THR A 437 2.76 -0.48 12.19
C THR A 437 2.48 -1.44 13.34
N SER A 438 3.43 -2.31 13.71
CA SER A 438 3.28 -3.21 14.86
C SER A 438 3.11 -2.44 16.18
N ILE A 439 3.88 -1.35 16.39
CA ILE A 439 3.75 -0.47 17.57
C ILE A 439 2.37 0.21 17.59
N CYS A 440 1.92 0.72 16.43
CA CYS A 440 0.62 1.38 16.28
C CYS A 440 -0.58 0.44 16.44
N THR A 441 -0.36 -0.85 16.68
CA THR A 441 -1.41 -1.86 16.73
C THR A 441 -1.25 -2.82 17.92
N MET A 442 -0.43 -2.47 18.92
CA MET A 442 -0.33 -3.25 20.17
C MET A 442 -1.53 -3.03 21.08
N ASP A 443 -2.01 -4.10 21.72
CA ASP A 443 -3.22 -4.08 22.56
C ASP A 443 -3.07 -3.10 23.73
N HIS A 444 -1.95 -3.17 24.47
CA HIS A 444 -1.70 -2.29 25.61
C HIS A 444 -1.57 -0.79 25.26
N MET A 445 -1.39 -0.44 23.98
CA MET A 445 -1.34 0.96 23.54
C MET A 445 -2.66 1.44 22.93
N TRP A 446 -3.45 0.54 22.34
CA TRP A 446 -4.58 0.89 21.47
C TRP A 446 -5.91 0.23 21.85
N GLY A 447 -5.98 -0.50 22.98
CA GLY A 447 -7.19 -1.13 23.52
C GLY A 447 -7.44 -2.53 22.96
N ASP A 448 -8.65 -3.04 23.19
CA ASP A 448 -9.00 -4.47 22.99
C ASP A 448 -9.17 -4.90 21.52
N ASP A 449 -9.36 -3.94 20.60
CA ASP A 449 -9.59 -4.20 19.17
C ASP A 449 -8.58 -3.47 18.26
N PRO A 450 -7.25 -3.59 18.48
CA PRO A 450 -6.28 -2.74 17.83
C PRO A 450 -6.07 -3.07 16.34
N LEU A 451 -6.64 -4.19 15.87
CA LEU A 451 -6.65 -4.62 14.47
C LEU A 451 -7.89 -4.19 13.69
N SER A 452 -8.92 -3.70 14.39
CA SER A 452 -10.16 -3.25 13.77
C SER A 452 -10.02 -1.80 13.32
N PHE A 453 -10.54 -1.48 12.14
CA PHE A 453 -10.67 -0.10 11.67
C PHE A 453 -11.81 0.58 12.43
N ARG A 454 -11.48 1.39 13.45
CA ARG A 454 -12.45 2.09 14.30
C ARG A 454 -12.08 3.58 14.43
N PRO A 455 -12.51 4.45 13.51
CA PRO A 455 -12.30 5.91 13.60
C PRO A 455 -12.76 6.49 14.94
N GLU A 456 -13.83 5.96 15.53
CA GLU A 456 -14.36 6.44 16.81
C GLU A 456 -13.37 6.33 17.98
N ARG A 457 -12.30 5.53 17.83
CA ARG A 457 -11.18 5.44 18.78
C ARG A 457 -10.51 6.79 19.04
N TRP A 458 -10.59 7.71 18.09
CA TRP A 458 -9.97 9.04 18.15
C TRP A 458 -10.85 10.10 18.79
N ARG A 459 -12.06 9.72 19.25
CA ARG A 459 -12.94 10.60 20.04
C ARG A 459 -12.31 11.00 21.37
N GLU A 460 -11.58 10.08 21.99
CA GLU A 460 -10.93 10.29 23.28
C GLU A 460 -9.41 10.04 23.17
N PRO A 461 -8.59 10.70 24.01
CA PRO A 461 -7.15 10.49 23.99
C PRO A 461 -6.75 9.07 24.43
N MET A 462 -6.08 8.33 23.54
CA MET A 462 -5.60 6.96 23.81
C MET A 462 -4.18 6.96 24.42
N PRO A 463 -3.80 5.92 25.21
CA PRO A 463 -2.43 5.79 25.74
C PRO A 463 -1.35 5.89 24.66
N GLY A 464 -1.55 5.21 23.51
CA GLY A 464 -0.62 5.29 22.37
C GLY A 464 -0.40 6.70 21.83
N GLN A 465 -1.41 7.57 21.87
CA GLN A 465 -1.25 8.98 21.44
C GLN A 465 -0.37 9.76 22.41
N ARG A 466 -0.50 9.51 23.72
CA ARG A 466 0.32 10.19 24.75
C ARG A 466 1.79 9.77 24.68
N LEU A 467 2.05 8.50 24.35
CA LEU A 467 3.40 7.95 24.23
C LEU A 467 4.15 8.48 23.00
N PHE A 468 3.42 8.87 21.95
CA PHE A 468 3.98 9.35 20.70
C PHE A 468 3.39 10.70 20.30
N PRO A 469 3.74 11.79 21.02
CA PRO A 469 3.19 13.12 20.79
C PRO A 469 3.76 13.71 19.49
N GLY A 470 3.08 13.44 18.39
CA GLY A 470 3.28 14.08 17.09
C GLY A 470 1.92 14.27 16.44
N HIS A 471 1.74 15.35 15.66
CA HIS A 471 0.43 15.72 15.08
C HIS A 471 -0.29 14.58 14.36
N HIS A 472 0.45 13.60 13.82
CA HIS A 472 -0.12 12.45 13.11
C HIS A 472 0.49 11.10 13.57
N GLY A 473 1.03 11.06 14.80
CA GLY A 473 1.61 9.86 15.40
C GLY A 473 2.87 9.32 14.71
N LEU A 474 3.18 8.04 14.95
CA LEU A 474 4.41 7.39 14.48
C LEU A 474 4.46 7.13 12.97
N ALA A 475 3.33 7.22 12.25
CA ALA A 475 3.28 7.01 10.81
C ALA A 475 4.17 8.00 10.03
N PHE A 476 4.38 9.19 10.60
CA PHE A 476 5.27 10.23 10.08
C PHE A 476 6.59 10.34 10.85
N LEU A 477 6.94 9.34 11.67
CA LEU A 477 8.07 9.36 12.60
C LEU A 477 8.00 10.51 13.64
N LEU A 478 9.00 10.57 14.52
CA LEU A 478 9.10 11.55 15.60
C LEU A 478 10.45 12.25 15.57
N GLY A 479 10.52 13.42 16.23
CA GLY A 479 11.77 14.15 16.45
C GLY A 479 12.29 14.90 15.21
N PRO A 480 13.59 15.27 15.20
CA PRO A 480 14.19 16.08 14.13
C PRO A 480 14.13 15.47 12.72
N ARG A 481 13.86 14.16 12.62
CA ARG A 481 13.70 13.42 11.37
C ARG A 481 12.25 13.01 11.07
N ALA A 482 11.27 13.57 11.80
CA ALA A 482 9.86 13.42 11.45
C ALA A 482 9.62 13.93 10.01
N CYS A 483 8.65 13.35 9.32
CA CYS A 483 8.31 13.72 7.94
C CYS A 483 8.08 15.23 7.84
N ILE A 484 8.79 15.88 6.92
CA ILE A 484 8.63 17.32 6.68
C ILE A 484 7.32 17.62 5.91
N GLY A 485 6.84 16.66 5.12
CA GLY A 485 5.62 16.79 4.31
C GLY A 485 4.36 16.28 4.99
N SER A 486 4.34 16.04 6.31
CA SER A 486 3.17 15.45 6.97
C SER A 486 1.91 16.32 6.85
N ALA A 487 2.07 17.65 6.97
CA ALA A 487 0.95 18.58 6.81
C ALA A 487 0.42 18.57 5.37
N PHE A 488 1.33 18.55 4.37
CA PHE A 488 0.98 18.44 2.96
C PHE A 488 0.18 17.17 2.70
N ALA A 489 0.74 16.02 3.11
CA ALA A 489 0.14 14.70 2.87
C ALA A 489 -1.25 14.58 3.52
N VAL A 490 -1.43 15.08 4.74
CA VAL A 490 -2.73 15.01 5.42
C VAL A 490 -3.75 15.96 4.79
N ALA A 491 -3.35 17.18 4.40
CA ALA A 491 -4.24 18.10 3.68
C ALA A 491 -4.70 17.51 2.33
N GLU A 492 -3.77 16.94 1.57
CA GLU A 492 -4.06 16.23 0.33
C GLU A 492 -5.01 15.04 0.56
N MET A 493 -4.71 14.17 1.54
CA MET A 493 -5.56 13.03 1.90
C MET A 493 -6.99 13.46 2.25
N LYS A 494 -7.16 14.55 3.00
CA LYS A 494 -8.47 15.10 3.36
C LYS A 494 -9.27 15.51 2.12
N ALA A 495 -8.66 16.30 1.24
CA ALA A 495 -9.32 16.79 0.02
C ALA A 495 -9.78 15.62 -0.88
N PHE A 496 -8.89 14.66 -1.12
CA PHE A 496 -9.20 13.47 -1.91
C PHE A 496 -10.28 12.60 -1.26
N LEU A 497 -10.17 12.35 0.05
CA LEU A 497 -11.13 11.51 0.76
C LEU A 497 -12.55 12.12 0.75
N VAL A 498 -12.65 13.42 1.04
CA VAL A 498 -13.94 14.14 1.06
C VAL A 498 -14.58 14.13 -0.33
N SER A 499 -13.81 14.42 -1.37
CA SER A 499 -14.32 14.41 -2.75
C SER A 499 -14.77 13.02 -3.18
N LEU A 500 -13.95 11.99 -3.00
CA LEU A 500 -14.24 10.64 -3.45
C LEU A 500 -15.45 10.02 -2.75
N VAL A 501 -15.54 10.12 -1.42
CA VAL A 501 -16.68 9.60 -0.64
C VAL A 501 -17.97 10.35 -0.96
N SER A 502 -17.88 11.60 -1.39
CA SER A 502 -19.04 12.39 -1.83
C SER A 502 -19.63 11.93 -3.18
N HIS A 503 -18.84 11.25 -4.00
CA HIS A 503 -19.22 10.88 -5.37
C HIS A 503 -19.48 9.38 -5.54
N PHE A 504 -18.86 8.55 -4.69
CA PHE A 504 -18.83 7.11 -4.88
C PHE A 504 -19.06 6.35 -3.58
N ILE A 505 -19.75 5.22 -3.72
CA ILE A 505 -19.77 4.14 -2.75
C ILE A 505 -18.75 3.09 -3.20
N PHE A 506 -17.85 2.72 -2.29
CA PHE A 506 -16.78 1.76 -2.55
C PHE A 506 -17.17 0.39 -2.00
N GLU A 507 -17.12 -0.64 -2.84
CA GLU A 507 -17.37 -2.02 -2.46
C GLU A 507 -16.13 -2.91 -2.66
N TRP A 508 -15.97 -3.85 -1.74
CA TRP A 508 -14.92 -4.87 -1.77
C TRP A 508 -15.54 -6.25 -2.00
N ASP A 509 -14.92 -7.02 -2.90
CA ASP A 509 -15.38 -8.33 -3.36
C ASP A 509 -15.07 -9.49 -2.38
N GLY A 510 -14.55 -9.19 -1.19
CA GLY A 510 -14.20 -10.20 -0.18
C GLY A 510 -12.86 -10.90 -0.40
N ARG A 511 -12.11 -10.57 -1.48
CA ARG A 511 -10.83 -11.23 -1.77
C ARG A 511 -9.79 -10.98 -0.67
N PRO A 512 -8.90 -11.94 -0.36
CA PRO A 512 -7.87 -11.73 0.66
C PRO A 512 -6.95 -10.58 0.25
N ILE A 513 -6.67 -9.68 1.19
CA ILE A 513 -5.76 -8.56 0.97
C ILE A 513 -4.76 -8.51 2.10
N GLU A 514 -3.49 -8.53 1.74
CA GLU A 514 -2.37 -8.37 2.66
C GLU A 514 -1.48 -7.20 2.24
N PRO A 515 -0.75 -6.57 3.17
CA PRO A 515 0.23 -5.56 2.81
C PRO A 515 1.46 -6.22 2.21
N LYS A 516 1.76 -5.86 0.96
CA LYS A 516 3.02 -6.23 0.31
C LYS A 516 4.11 -5.28 0.77
N LEU A 517 4.91 -5.77 1.71
CA LEU A 517 5.91 -4.98 2.42
C LEU A 517 7.16 -4.76 1.57
N TRP A 518 7.37 -3.54 1.09
CA TRP A 518 8.61 -3.10 0.44
C TRP A 518 9.01 -1.67 0.85
N VAL A 519 9.35 -0.77 -0.08
CA VAL A 519 9.57 0.66 0.27
C VAL A 519 8.28 1.26 0.85
N VAL A 520 7.15 0.95 0.24
CA VAL A 520 5.81 1.19 0.77
C VAL A 520 5.05 -0.12 0.89
N ALA A 521 4.10 -0.18 1.83
CA ALA A 521 3.21 -1.32 2.04
C ALA A 521 1.93 -1.14 1.23
N ARG A 522 1.88 -1.64 -0.02
CA ARG A 522 0.67 -1.55 -0.87
C ARG A 522 -0.33 -2.68 -0.56
N PRO A 523 -1.64 -2.46 -0.77
CA PRO A 523 -2.62 -3.56 -0.78
C PRO A 523 -2.26 -4.58 -1.86
N HIS A 524 -2.23 -5.87 -1.52
CA HIS A 524 -1.88 -6.95 -2.44
C HIS A 524 -2.81 -8.15 -2.30
N ASP A 525 -3.19 -8.73 -3.45
CA ASP A 525 -3.96 -9.96 -3.53
C ASP A 525 -2.95 -11.11 -3.73
N PRO A 526 -2.69 -11.92 -2.69
CA PRO A 526 -1.72 -13.00 -2.77
C PRO A 526 -2.19 -14.16 -3.65
N VAL A 527 -3.51 -14.29 -3.89
CA VAL A 527 -4.09 -15.38 -4.69
C VAL A 527 -3.93 -15.09 -6.17
N ARG A 528 -4.24 -13.86 -6.59
CA ARG A 528 -4.08 -13.43 -7.99
C ARG A 528 -2.66 -12.98 -8.30
N GLY A 529 -1.84 -12.73 -7.27
CA GLY A 529 -0.48 -12.23 -7.44
C GLY A 529 -0.48 -10.84 -8.08
N GLN A 530 -1.45 -9.99 -7.76
CA GLN A 530 -1.59 -8.64 -8.31
C GLN A 530 -1.84 -7.63 -7.17
N ASP A 531 -1.61 -6.35 -7.41
CA ASP A 531 -1.89 -5.33 -6.39
C ASP A 531 -3.42 -5.30 -6.16
N ALA A 532 -3.87 -5.31 -4.90
CA ALA A 532 -5.29 -5.47 -4.53
C ALA A 532 -6.05 -4.15 -4.56
N THR A 533 -5.86 -3.40 -5.62
CA THR A 533 -6.29 -2.02 -5.73
C THR A 533 -7.53 -1.85 -6.60
N THR A 534 -7.94 -2.91 -7.31
CA THR A 534 -9.22 -2.93 -8.02
C THR A 534 -10.39 -2.95 -7.03
N MET A 535 -11.24 -1.93 -7.03
CA MET A 535 -12.45 -1.88 -6.22
C MET A 535 -13.67 -1.76 -7.12
N MET A 536 -14.82 -2.21 -6.64
CA MET A 536 -16.08 -1.97 -7.34
C MET A 536 -16.64 -0.62 -6.90
N LEU A 537 -16.96 0.21 -7.89
CA LEU A 537 -17.47 1.57 -7.66
C LEU A 537 -18.96 1.64 -8.01
N LEU A 538 -19.74 2.08 -7.04
CA LEU A 538 -21.14 2.44 -7.25
C LEU A 538 -21.26 3.96 -7.30
N ARG A 539 -21.75 4.48 -8.42
CA ARG A 539 -21.97 5.92 -8.62
C ARG A 539 -23.12 6.39 -7.73
N MET A 540 -22.92 7.48 -7.00
CA MET A 540 -24.04 8.18 -6.35
C MET A 540 -24.75 9.06 -7.38
N LEU A 541 -25.94 8.65 -7.82
CA LEU A 541 -26.76 9.45 -8.73
C LEU A 541 -27.24 10.75 -8.06
N PRO A 542 -27.49 11.86 -8.80
CA PRO A 542 -28.06 13.08 -8.22
C PRO A 542 -29.41 12.85 -7.53
N ALA A 543 -30.25 11.96 -8.09
CA ALA A 543 -31.49 11.52 -7.47
C ALA A 543 -31.26 10.76 -6.15
N ALA A 544 -30.10 10.11 -5.96
CA ALA A 544 -29.69 9.44 -4.73
C ALA A 544 -29.15 10.41 -3.65
N ARG A 545 -28.56 11.55 -4.07
CA ARG A 545 -28.20 12.66 -3.18
C ARG A 545 -29.44 13.37 -2.63
N ALA A 546 -30.49 13.53 -3.45
CA ALA A 546 -31.75 14.14 -3.05
C ALA A 546 -32.73 13.16 -2.37
N ALA A 547 -32.79 11.90 -2.81
CA ALA A 547 -33.62 10.87 -2.22
C ALA A 547 -32.86 10.13 -1.11
N ARG A 548 -32.99 10.67 0.12
CA ARG A 548 -32.70 9.98 1.39
C ARG A 548 -32.89 8.46 1.29
N ARG A 549 -31.81 7.70 1.16
CA ARG A 549 -31.84 6.23 1.27
C ARG A 549 -30.55 5.80 1.96
N THR A 550 -30.68 5.27 3.17
CA THR A 550 -29.58 4.67 3.92
C THR A 550 -29.00 3.49 3.12
N PHE A 551 -27.76 3.09 3.38
CA PHE A 551 -27.15 1.86 2.82
C PHE A 551 -28.09 0.63 2.93
N SER A 552 -28.89 0.58 3.99
CA SER A 552 -29.95 -0.42 4.23
C SER A 552 -31.09 -0.38 3.21
N THR A 553 -31.44 0.78 2.64
CA THR A 553 -32.48 0.93 1.62
C THR A 553 -31.97 0.64 0.20
N TYR A 554 -30.66 0.74 -0.04
CA TYR A 554 -30.05 0.38 -1.33
C TYR A 554 -30.02 -1.13 -1.55
N ARG A 555 -29.79 -1.93 -0.51
CA ARG A 555 -29.74 -3.40 -0.60
C ARG A 555 -30.98 -4.03 -1.27
N PRO A 556 -32.23 -3.70 -0.90
CA PRO A 556 -33.41 -4.25 -1.57
C PRO A 556 -33.67 -3.68 -2.98
N LEU A 557 -33.25 -2.44 -3.30
CA LEU A 557 -33.34 -1.89 -4.68
C LEU A 557 -32.28 -2.50 -5.61
N LEU A 558 -31.10 -2.82 -5.06
CA LEU A 558 -30.09 -3.65 -5.71
C LEU A 558 -30.59 -5.08 -5.92
N GLU A 559 -31.41 -5.61 -5.01
CA GLU A 559 -32.06 -6.92 -5.18
C GLU A 559 -33.23 -6.88 -6.19
N GLN A 560 -33.94 -5.75 -6.32
CA GLN A 560 -35.00 -5.56 -7.32
C GLN A 560 -34.47 -5.27 -8.72
N GLY A 561 -33.30 -4.65 -8.84
CA GLY A 561 -32.50 -4.59 -10.08
C GLY A 561 -31.75 -5.89 -10.37
N LYS A 562 -31.65 -6.81 -9.40
CA LYS A 562 -31.12 -8.16 -9.57
C LYS A 562 -32.24 -9.15 -9.90
N LYS A 563 -32.65 -9.16 -11.16
CA LYS A 563 -32.51 -10.42 -11.91
C LYS A 563 -31.09 -10.50 -12.45
N VAL A 564 -30.10 -10.45 -11.55
CA VAL A 564 -28.83 -11.10 -11.81
C VAL A 564 -29.14 -12.58 -11.61
N PRO A 565 -29.15 -13.41 -12.66
CA PRO A 565 -29.42 -14.82 -12.50
C PRO A 565 -28.39 -15.40 -11.54
N ALA A 566 -28.85 -15.99 -10.44
CA ALA A 566 -28.01 -16.79 -9.57
C ALA A 566 -27.33 -17.90 -10.38
N VAL A 567 -26.08 -17.68 -10.77
CA VAL A 567 -25.09 -18.68 -11.16
C VAL A 567 -23.77 -17.94 -10.82
N GLY A 568 -22.98 -18.34 -9.82
CA GLY A 568 -22.39 -19.68 -9.75
C GLY A 568 -21.42 -19.86 -10.93
N PRO A 569 -20.30 -20.57 -10.80
CA PRO A 569 -19.28 -20.60 -11.85
C PRO A 569 -19.84 -21.21 -13.15
N ASN A 570 -19.51 -20.62 -14.31
CA ASN A 570 -19.19 -21.30 -15.58
C ASN A 570 -19.01 -20.33 -16.75
N PRO A 571 -17.85 -20.39 -17.43
CA PRO A 571 -17.86 -20.73 -18.84
C PRO A 571 -16.92 -21.92 -19.10
N LEU A 572 -17.37 -23.10 -18.64
CA LEU A 572 -16.80 -24.45 -18.71
C LEU A 572 -15.70 -24.81 -17.69
N ASP A 573 -15.97 -24.53 -16.40
CA ASP A 573 -15.26 -25.02 -15.18
C ASP A 573 -13.86 -25.60 -15.40
N ALA A 574 -12.91 -24.73 -15.78
CA ALA A 574 -11.54 -25.09 -16.17
C ALA A 574 -10.76 -25.96 -15.15
N PRO A 575 -10.83 -25.74 -13.83
CA PRO A 575 -10.12 -26.59 -12.87
C PRO A 575 -10.64 -28.02 -12.88
N THR A 576 -11.97 -28.20 -12.93
CA THR A 576 -12.60 -29.53 -12.96
C THR A 576 -12.38 -30.20 -14.31
N LEU A 577 -12.43 -29.45 -15.42
CA LEU A 577 -12.11 -29.97 -16.75
C LEU A 577 -10.68 -30.51 -16.83
N GLU A 578 -9.70 -29.77 -16.30
CA GLU A 578 -8.30 -30.20 -16.27
C GLU A 578 -8.09 -31.42 -15.36
N ILE A 579 -8.79 -31.49 -14.22
CA ILE A 579 -8.78 -32.67 -13.35
C ILE A 579 -9.35 -33.90 -14.09
N VAL A 580 -10.48 -33.75 -14.80
CA VAL A 580 -11.11 -34.84 -15.56
C VAL A 580 -10.19 -35.31 -16.70
N LYS A 581 -9.60 -34.39 -17.47
CA LYS A 581 -8.62 -34.73 -18.53
C LYS A 581 -7.39 -35.46 -17.98
N ALA A 582 -6.83 -34.97 -16.88
CA ALA A 582 -5.66 -35.56 -16.25
C ALA A 582 -5.95 -36.97 -15.72
N GLN A 583 -7.07 -37.16 -15.03
CA GLN A 583 -7.48 -38.47 -14.53
C GLN A 583 -7.81 -39.46 -15.66
N TRP A 584 -8.46 -39.00 -16.74
CA TRP A 584 -8.74 -39.85 -17.90
C TRP A 584 -7.44 -40.33 -18.59
N LYS A 585 -6.47 -39.43 -18.78
CA LYS A 585 -5.15 -39.78 -19.34
C LYS A 585 -4.42 -40.78 -18.46
N LYS A 586 -4.46 -40.59 -17.13
CA LYS A 586 -3.87 -41.52 -16.15
C LYS A 586 -4.55 -42.90 -16.19
N ALA A 587 -5.88 -42.96 -16.30
CA ALA A 587 -6.63 -44.21 -16.40
C ALA A 587 -6.28 -44.99 -17.67
N ARG A 588 -6.14 -44.33 -18.82
CA ARG A 588 -5.71 -44.98 -20.08
C ARG A 588 -4.29 -45.55 -19.98
N LEU A 589 -3.36 -44.81 -19.37
CA LEU A 589 -1.99 -45.29 -19.17
C LEU A 589 -1.92 -46.48 -18.21
N ALA A 590 -2.80 -46.52 -17.21
CA ALA A 590 -2.92 -47.61 -16.25
C ALA A 590 -3.72 -48.83 -16.77
N LYS A 591 -4.25 -48.78 -18.00
CA LYS A 591 -5.16 -49.80 -18.59
C LYS A 591 -6.42 -50.09 -17.75
N ASP A 592 -6.89 -49.12 -16.97
CA ASP A 592 -8.17 -49.20 -16.26
C ASP A 592 -9.30 -48.88 -17.24
N SER A 593 -9.91 -49.93 -17.83
CA SER A 593 -10.94 -49.80 -18.86
C SER A 593 -12.20 -49.11 -18.35
N ASP A 594 -12.57 -49.37 -17.09
CA ASP A 594 -13.83 -48.91 -16.51
C ASP A 594 -13.76 -47.41 -16.19
N LYS A 595 -12.67 -46.97 -15.54
CA LYS A 595 -12.46 -45.55 -15.24
C LYS A 595 -12.23 -44.72 -16.50
N ALA A 596 -11.53 -45.27 -17.50
CA ALA A 596 -11.30 -44.58 -18.78
C ALA A 596 -12.61 -44.42 -19.58
N THR A 597 -13.48 -45.41 -19.58
CA THR A 597 -14.78 -45.35 -20.26
C THR A 597 -15.71 -44.33 -19.60
N LEU A 598 -15.79 -44.36 -18.27
CA LEU A 598 -16.61 -43.44 -17.49
C LEU A 598 -16.22 -41.96 -17.71
N LEU A 599 -14.94 -41.63 -17.56
CA LEU A 599 -14.44 -40.27 -17.72
C LEU A 599 -14.46 -39.82 -19.19
N GLY A 600 -14.29 -40.75 -20.14
CA GLY A 600 -14.38 -40.47 -21.58
C GLY A 600 -15.79 -40.08 -22.02
N GLY A 601 -16.83 -40.70 -21.43
CA GLY A 601 -18.23 -40.32 -21.67
C GLY A 601 -18.52 -38.87 -21.27
N ILE A 602 -18.03 -38.44 -20.10
CA ILE A 602 -18.19 -37.06 -19.60
C ILE A 602 -17.54 -36.04 -20.55
N LEU A 603 -16.33 -36.34 -21.05
CA LEU A 603 -15.65 -35.47 -22.00
C LEU A 603 -16.39 -35.39 -23.35
N THR A 604 -16.98 -36.48 -23.80
CA THR A 604 -17.76 -36.53 -25.06
C THR A 604 -19.05 -35.73 -24.94
N ASP A 605 -19.76 -35.85 -23.82
CA ASP A 605 -20.99 -35.07 -23.56
C ASP A 605 -20.71 -33.57 -23.50
N LEU A 606 -19.54 -33.16 -22.97
CA LEU A 606 -19.09 -31.78 -22.95
C LEU A 606 -18.77 -31.25 -24.35
N GLN A 607 -18.05 -32.03 -25.17
CA GLN A 607 -17.76 -31.67 -26.56
C GLN A 607 -19.03 -31.56 -27.41
N TYR A 608 -20.02 -32.43 -27.17
CA TYR A 608 -21.32 -32.33 -27.82
C TYR A 608 -22.05 -31.06 -27.38
N ALA A 609 -22.10 -30.79 -26.08
CA ALA A 609 -22.75 -29.59 -25.55
C ALA A 609 -22.14 -28.27 -26.04
N GLU A 610 -20.83 -28.25 -26.29
CA GLU A 610 -20.10 -27.10 -26.83
C GLU A 610 -20.44 -26.84 -28.31
N LYS A 611 -20.68 -27.90 -29.10
CA LYS A 611 -21.04 -27.80 -30.52
C LYS A 611 -22.50 -27.41 -30.78
N THR A 612 -23.46 -27.83 -29.95
CA THR A 612 -24.90 -27.77 -30.30
C THR A 612 -25.65 -26.54 -29.76
N LYS A 613 -25.01 -25.58 -29.07
CA LYS A 613 -25.70 -24.47 -28.38
C LYS A 613 -25.11 -23.06 -28.54
N MET A 614 -24.56 -22.72 -29.71
CA MET A 614 -24.32 -21.30 -30.06
C MET A 614 -25.62 -20.58 -30.48
N GLN A 615 -26.57 -20.42 -29.57
CA GLN A 615 -27.60 -19.37 -29.68
C GLN A 615 -27.21 -18.21 -28.75
N PRO A 616 -27.27 -16.94 -29.19
CA PRO A 616 -26.68 -15.79 -28.49
C PRO A 616 -27.17 -15.52 -27.05
N ASN A 617 -28.21 -16.22 -26.57
CA ASN A 617 -28.79 -16.04 -25.24
C ASN A 617 -28.84 -17.31 -24.35
N GLN A 618 -28.19 -18.44 -24.69
CA GLN A 618 -28.15 -19.63 -23.82
C GLN A 618 -26.79 -19.80 -23.11
N LYS A 619 -26.81 -20.00 -21.78
CA LYS A 619 -25.60 -20.29 -20.97
C LYS A 619 -25.07 -21.72 -21.24
N PRO A 620 -23.74 -21.94 -21.28
CA PRO A 620 -23.17 -23.29 -21.44
C PRO A 620 -23.48 -24.20 -20.24
N PRO A 621 -23.56 -25.53 -20.42
CA PRO A 621 -23.81 -26.47 -19.33
C PRO A 621 -22.61 -26.58 -18.38
N SER A 622 -22.90 -26.67 -17.08
CA SER A 622 -21.88 -26.79 -16.03
C SER A 622 -21.36 -28.22 -15.89
N ILE A 623 -20.02 -28.39 -15.91
CA ILE A 623 -19.35 -29.68 -15.70
C ILE A 623 -19.70 -30.23 -14.31
N ILE A 624 -19.67 -29.37 -13.29
CA ILE A 624 -20.01 -29.72 -11.92
C ILE A 624 -21.46 -30.24 -11.84
N LYS A 625 -22.42 -29.57 -12.48
CA LYS A 625 -23.83 -30.03 -12.50
C LYS A 625 -24.00 -31.35 -13.25
N MET A 626 -23.23 -31.58 -14.31
CA MET A 626 -23.24 -32.87 -15.04
C MET A 626 -22.74 -34.02 -14.16
N ILE A 627 -21.63 -33.82 -13.44
CA ILE A 627 -21.08 -34.80 -12.51
C ILE A 627 -22.07 -35.09 -11.38
N GLN A 628 -22.67 -34.05 -10.79
CA GLN A 628 -23.70 -34.20 -9.74
C GLN A 628 -24.93 -34.98 -10.23
N LYS A 629 -25.40 -34.70 -11.47
CA LYS A 629 -26.50 -35.46 -12.08
C LYS A 629 -26.12 -36.92 -12.34
N GLY A 630 -24.87 -37.17 -12.76
CA GLY A 630 -24.31 -38.50 -12.92
C GLY A 630 -24.29 -39.29 -11.62
N ILE A 631 -23.81 -38.69 -10.53
CA ILE A 631 -23.81 -39.28 -9.18
C ILE A 631 -25.24 -39.65 -8.76
N LYS A 632 -26.19 -38.73 -8.93
CA LYS A 632 -27.59 -38.97 -8.56
C LYS A 632 -28.18 -40.14 -9.34
N LYS A 633 -28.03 -40.17 -10.66
CA LYS A 633 -28.56 -41.25 -11.52
C LYS A 633 -28.02 -42.62 -11.10
N ARG A 634 -26.73 -42.71 -10.80
CA ARG A 634 -26.08 -43.95 -10.36
C ARG A 634 -26.49 -44.36 -8.96
N THR A 635 -26.69 -43.40 -8.07
CA THR A 635 -27.20 -43.64 -6.71
C THR A 635 -28.60 -44.23 -6.76
N ASP A 636 -29.46 -43.72 -7.65
CA ASP A 636 -30.80 -44.24 -7.87
C ASP A 636 -30.76 -45.63 -8.52
N ALA A 637 -29.87 -45.86 -9.50
CA ALA A 637 -29.67 -47.17 -10.13
C ALA A 637 -29.16 -48.23 -9.13
N ALA A 638 -28.19 -47.91 -8.28
CA ALA A 638 -27.68 -48.81 -7.24
C ALA A 638 -28.78 -49.24 -6.27
N LYS A 639 -29.67 -48.31 -5.87
CA LYS A 639 -30.86 -48.63 -5.05
C LYS A 639 -31.83 -49.56 -5.78
N VAL A 640 -32.07 -49.32 -7.07
CA VAL A 640 -32.93 -50.19 -7.89
C VAL A 640 -32.32 -51.59 -8.00
N TYR A 641 -31.01 -51.71 -8.21
CA TYR A 641 -30.34 -53.01 -8.30
C TYR A 641 -30.34 -53.78 -6.97
N ARG A 642 -30.16 -53.08 -5.84
CA ARG A 642 -30.31 -53.67 -4.49
C ARG A 642 -31.72 -54.14 -4.16
N ASN A 643 -32.73 -53.48 -4.74
CA ASN A 643 -34.13 -53.77 -4.44
C ASN A 643 -34.83 -54.53 -5.58
N ALA A 644 -34.08 -54.96 -6.60
CA ALA A 644 -34.62 -55.70 -7.74
C ALA A 644 -35.13 -57.07 -7.28
N LYS A 645 -36.34 -57.43 -7.73
CA LYS A 645 -36.95 -58.75 -7.51
C LYS A 645 -36.97 -59.53 -8.82
N PRO A 646 -36.80 -60.87 -8.81
CA PRO A 646 -36.85 -61.75 -7.63
C PRO A 646 -35.55 -61.84 -6.81
N ALA A 647 -34.40 -61.39 -7.34
CA ALA A 647 -33.13 -61.39 -6.63
C ALA A 647 -32.35 -60.08 -6.85
N PRO A 648 -31.73 -59.52 -5.79
CA PRO A 648 -30.96 -58.28 -5.88
C PRO A 648 -29.68 -58.48 -6.71
N ARG A 649 -29.41 -57.55 -7.62
CA ARG A 649 -28.21 -57.56 -8.47
C ARG A 649 -27.09 -56.78 -7.80
N MET A 650 -26.48 -57.43 -6.79
CA MET A 650 -25.45 -56.82 -5.93
C MET A 650 -24.18 -56.46 -6.70
N ASP A 651 -23.82 -57.26 -7.69
CA ASP A 651 -22.70 -57.02 -8.62
C ASP A 651 -22.84 -55.69 -9.38
N LEU A 652 -24.03 -55.39 -9.88
CA LEU A 652 -24.34 -54.14 -10.57
C LEU A 652 -24.43 -52.97 -9.58
N ALA A 653 -24.99 -53.19 -8.39
CA ALA A 653 -25.05 -52.17 -7.35
C ALA A 653 -23.65 -51.75 -6.88
N GLU A 654 -22.74 -52.70 -6.65
CA GLU A 654 -21.36 -52.42 -6.27
C GLU A 654 -20.59 -51.70 -7.38
N LYS A 655 -20.85 -52.04 -8.64
CA LYS A 655 -20.27 -51.33 -9.79
C LYS A 655 -20.68 -49.85 -9.80
N GLU A 656 -21.98 -49.57 -9.64
CA GLU A 656 -22.49 -48.20 -9.59
C GLU A 656 -21.90 -47.40 -8.41
N GLU A 657 -21.72 -48.04 -7.25
CA GLU A 657 -21.10 -47.42 -6.07
C GLU A 657 -19.62 -47.07 -6.27
N ARG A 658 -18.86 -47.93 -6.96
CA ARG A 658 -17.46 -47.62 -7.34
C ARG A 658 -17.39 -46.43 -8.29
N GLU A 659 -18.30 -46.34 -9.27
CA GLU A 659 -18.37 -45.21 -10.19
C GLU A 659 -18.77 -43.91 -9.48
N ILE A 660 -19.66 -43.96 -8.48
CA ILE A 660 -20.02 -42.81 -7.65
C ILE A 660 -18.81 -42.25 -6.91
N ALA A 661 -18.00 -43.11 -6.28
CA ALA A 661 -16.80 -42.69 -5.55
C ALA A 661 -15.82 -41.93 -6.46
N ILE A 662 -15.61 -42.43 -7.68
CA ILE A 662 -14.76 -41.77 -8.70
C ILE A 662 -15.33 -40.40 -9.07
N LEU A 663 -16.64 -40.27 -9.26
CA LEU A 663 -17.27 -38.99 -9.63
C LEU A 663 -17.23 -37.96 -8.49
N GLN A 664 -17.32 -38.39 -7.23
CA GLN A 664 -17.24 -37.51 -6.06
C GLN A 664 -15.85 -36.88 -5.89
N GLU A 665 -14.78 -37.60 -6.22
CA GLU A 665 -13.41 -37.07 -6.20
C GLU A 665 -13.18 -35.91 -7.19
N LEU A 666 -14.01 -35.79 -8.22
CA LEU A 666 -13.91 -34.76 -9.26
C LEU A 666 -14.60 -33.44 -8.87
N LEU A 667 -15.44 -33.46 -7.83
CA LEU A 667 -16.11 -32.25 -7.36
C LEU A 667 -15.14 -31.41 -6.51
N PRO A 668 -15.19 -30.07 -6.61
CA PRO A 668 -14.43 -29.20 -5.73
C PRO A 668 -14.83 -29.48 -4.27
N LYS A 669 -13.85 -29.65 -3.39
CA LYS A 669 -14.09 -29.82 -1.95
C LYS A 669 -14.70 -28.52 -1.41
N PRO A 670 -15.72 -28.60 -0.54
CA PRO A 670 -16.48 -27.45 -0.06
C PRO A 670 -15.62 -26.42 0.69
#